data_AF-A0A935QTZ9-F1
#
_entry.id   AF-A0A935QTZ9-F1
#
_cell.length_a   1.000
_cell.length_b   1.000
_cell.length_c   1.000
_cell.angle_alpha   90.00
_cell.angle_beta   90.00
_cell.angle_gamma   90.00
#
_symmetry.space_group_name_H-M   'P 1'
#
loop_
_entity.id
_entity.type
_entity.pdbx_description
1 polymer ?
#
loop_
_entity_poly.entity_id
_entity_poly.type
_entity_poly.pdbx_seq_one_letter_code
_entity_poly.pdbx_strand_id
1 'polypeptide(L)'
;MVTDPESRREQAIAALVPLFFVSGATSLVYQTLWARELQLIVGTSQFAIATVLSAFMGGLAVGGLVMSRFADRIKRPLLTYGLLEIGIGLYALLFPWMLDAVEPVYLGFYRAFSPGPLAYGLFQFVLLGALLLLPTSFMGATLPLLARFTTTRLGAAGDRVGLLYGVNTLGAVLGIAVAGFWVLPELGVRLTTLGAAAANGLLGLGALVLSRSSEEATLSLEPDHDIEVELRPNLTPVLLGAALTGFASLVYEVAWFRLVGLMLGGSTYAFSTMLLAFLTGIALGGWAGGPYADASLRDRGPGGPLRGFMALQVGVALLTWLMMYLYQELPFVFVMLFDLAGGAEGLLWPMKVLLAAFVMTPPALLMGASFPFLVRAAVGSNEGALGQPVGQVYGANTLGSIFGSFAAGFVLLPLLRVTGAVSVANAANVLAAFIALVGALHIERSLRPKAVLIPALLGLTFIGLGVRFPPPWEPLLMTAGLYKYVSEFSDHSREGVLNFAVREYDLLFYEEGLSSVVTVAQSKGSGNIWLANNGKVDASTTVDMPTQVMVAHLPFLFVEAPEDVLVIGLASGITLGAATLHQEPKSIEVVELEPSILKASHYFDDYNHDPLSDPRVKLIANDGRNHLLLAQEGAYDLIISEPSNPWLTGVSNLFTLQFFEMGKTRLKPGGVWSQWVQLYGMGQDDLRSLLRTFATVYPYVVLFATIEDADLVLVGSDRPLPLSVGAAERLLSANPAVAEELRQISILDPFGVLTLYQLDRDGLLEIAGDAPFNTDDNLLVEFSAPRYLHRDTSTENMQLILPKAQPPPLVGQEHNVALAQAYALREEWLRALLTLRRVEGAGPEVEVLRGYYEQMLREQLGLPPAEDGGGETATNPSRSCLRRHRPHRRRPALQSRRRPQGRSAWRRPSCARSPGGSRASPHPR
;
A
#
# COMPACT_ATOMS: atom_id res chain seq x y z
N MET A 1 -51.44 -17.94 24.72
CA MET A 1 -50.53 -19.05 24.41
C MET A 1 -49.18 -18.72 25.03
N VAL A 2 -48.87 -19.32 26.18
CA VAL A 2 -47.58 -19.13 26.84
C VAL A 2 -46.59 -20.03 26.11
N THR A 3 -45.72 -19.45 25.28
CA THR A 3 -44.62 -20.20 24.65
C THR A 3 -43.69 -20.73 25.75
N ASP A 4 -43.36 -22.01 25.62
CA ASP A 4 -42.44 -22.76 26.49
C ASP A 4 -41.07 -22.05 26.59
N PRO A 5 -40.42 -21.95 27.78
CA PRO A 5 -39.13 -21.27 27.94
C PRO A 5 -38.02 -21.76 27.00
N GLU A 6 -37.99 -23.05 26.65
CA GLU A 6 -37.03 -23.59 25.67
C GLU A 6 -37.28 -23.05 24.25
N SER A 7 -38.56 -23.03 23.83
CA SER A 7 -38.95 -22.45 22.53
C SER A 7 -38.61 -20.96 22.43
N ARG A 8 -38.75 -20.19 23.53
CA ARG A 8 -38.31 -18.78 23.56
C ARG A 8 -36.80 -18.64 23.44
N ARG A 9 -36.03 -19.53 24.07
CA ARG A 9 -34.56 -19.54 23.97
C ARG A 9 -34.09 -19.88 22.56
N GLU A 10 -34.70 -20.87 21.90
CA GLU A 10 -34.36 -21.19 20.50
C GLU A 10 -34.66 -20.03 19.54
N GLN A 11 -35.81 -19.36 19.72
CA GLN A 11 -36.14 -18.14 18.97
C GLN A 11 -35.12 -17.02 19.21
N ALA A 12 -34.67 -16.86 20.46
CA ALA A 12 -33.64 -15.89 20.81
C ALA A 12 -32.28 -16.23 20.18
N ILE A 13 -31.89 -17.50 20.15
CA ILE A 13 -30.68 -17.97 19.47
C ILE A 13 -30.77 -17.67 17.97
N ALA A 14 -31.91 -17.95 17.33
CA ALA A 14 -32.12 -17.65 15.92
C ALA A 14 -32.06 -16.14 15.63
N ALA A 15 -32.60 -15.31 16.52
CA ALA A 15 -32.52 -13.85 16.41
C ALA A 15 -31.12 -13.28 16.74
N LEU A 16 -30.31 -14.00 17.52
CA LEU A 16 -28.95 -13.59 17.89
C LEU A 16 -27.97 -13.74 16.73
N VAL A 17 -28.13 -14.76 15.88
CA VAL A 17 -27.25 -15.01 14.71
C VAL A 17 -27.08 -13.77 13.82
N PRO A 18 -28.16 -13.12 13.31
CA PRO A 18 -28.01 -11.92 12.50
C PRO A 18 -27.46 -10.72 13.30
N LEU A 19 -27.75 -10.62 14.60
CA LEU A 19 -27.13 -9.58 15.44
C LEU A 19 -25.61 -9.79 15.54
N PHE A 20 -25.17 -11.03 15.77
CA PHE A 20 -23.75 -11.33 15.90
C PHE A 20 -22.99 -11.19 14.56
N PHE A 21 -23.66 -11.45 13.45
CA PHE A 21 -23.16 -11.11 12.11
C PHE A 21 -22.90 -9.60 11.96
N VAL A 22 -23.83 -8.74 12.38
CA VAL A 22 -23.64 -7.28 12.33
C VAL A 22 -22.56 -6.80 13.31
N SER A 23 -22.43 -7.42 14.49
CA SER A 23 -21.32 -7.18 15.43
C SER A 23 -19.97 -7.45 14.76
N GLY A 24 -19.85 -8.58 14.05
CA GLY A 24 -18.64 -8.90 13.28
C GLY A 24 -18.35 -7.86 12.20
N ALA A 25 -19.37 -7.45 11.46
CA ALA A 25 -19.22 -6.43 10.41
C ALA A 25 -18.72 -5.10 10.98
N THR A 26 -19.35 -4.59 12.03
CA THR A 26 -18.96 -3.33 12.68
C THR A 26 -17.56 -3.40 13.29
N SER A 27 -17.17 -4.53 13.88
CA SER A 27 -15.83 -4.73 14.45
C SER A 27 -14.71 -4.51 13.41
N LEU A 28 -14.87 -5.03 12.19
CA LEU A 28 -13.87 -4.85 11.12
C LEU A 28 -13.93 -3.48 10.45
N VAL A 29 -15.12 -2.85 10.43
CA VAL A 29 -15.25 -1.44 10.06
C VAL A 29 -14.43 -0.57 11.02
N TYR A 30 -14.56 -0.77 12.33
CA TYR A 30 -13.77 -0.03 13.33
C TYR A 30 -12.28 -0.31 13.25
N GLN A 31 -11.89 -1.57 13.05
CA GLN A 31 -10.47 -1.88 12.88
C GLN A 31 -9.87 -1.09 11.70
N THR A 32 -10.62 -0.98 10.59
CA THR A 32 -10.18 -0.22 9.41
C THR A 32 -10.17 1.29 9.67
N LEU A 33 -11.21 1.85 10.32
CA LEU A 33 -11.31 3.27 10.64
C LEU A 33 -10.22 3.71 11.62
N TRP A 34 -10.13 3.04 12.78
CA TRP A 34 -9.17 3.41 13.82
C TRP A 34 -7.73 3.20 13.37
N ALA A 35 -7.44 2.18 12.54
CA ALA A 35 -6.11 2.04 11.97
C ALA A 35 -5.74 3.23 11.08
N ARG A 36 -6.67 3.72 10.26
CA ARG A 36 -6.45 4.89 9.40
C ARG A 36 -6.28 6.17 10.22
N GLU A 37 -7.19 6.44 11.15
CA GLU A 37 -7.12 7.64 11.99
C GLU A 37 -5.84 7.69 12.83
N LEU A 38 -5.40 6.54 13.36
CA LEU A 38 -4.15 6.46 14.11
C LEU A 38 -2.91 6.68 13.23
N GLN A 39 -2.90 6.15 12.01
CA GLN A 39 -1.79 6.36 11.06
C GLN A 39 -1.58 7.85 10.72
N LEU A 40 -2.62 8.69 10.77
CA LEU A 40 -2.48 10.14 10.54
C LEU A 40 -1.65 10.85 11.61
N ILE A 41 -1.63 10.32 12.84
CA ILE A 41 -0.90 10.88 13.99
C ILE A 41 0.45 10.20 14.16
N VAL A 42 0.46 8.86 14.25
CA VAL A 42 1.69 8.10 14.52
C VAL A 42 2.53 7.80 13.28
N GLY A 43 2.01 8.11 12.09
CA GLY A 43 2.64 7.83 10.81
C GLY A 43 2.26 6.46 10.24
N THR A 44 2.63 6.24 8.98
CA THR A 44 2.33 5.02 8.21
C THR A 44 3.43 3.95 8.34
N SER A 45 4.36 4.13 9.28
CA SER A 45 5.45 3.18 9.51
C SER A 45 4.91 1.79 9.86
N GLN A 46 5.66 0.75 9.46
CA GLN A 46 5.34 -0.61 9.88
C GLN A 46 5.28 -0.74 11.41
N PHE A 47 6.04 0.08 12.14
CA PHE A 47 5.96 0.12 13.58
C PHE A 47 4.59 0.54 14.09
N ALA A 48 4.05 1.63 13.53
CA ALA A 48 2.71 2.11 13.84
C ALA A 48 1.63 1.07 13.46
N ILE A 49 1.70 0.49 12.26
CA ILE A 49 0.71 -0.49 11.79
C ILE A 49 0.70 -1.74 12.66
N ALA A 50 1.88 -2.32 12.94
CA ALA A 50 2.01 -3.50 13.79
C ALA A 50 1.56 -3.22 15.23
N THR A 51 1.81 -2.01 15.73
CA THR A 51 1.34 -1.57 17.05
C THR A 51 -0.18 -1.53 17.13
N VAL A 52 -0.84 -0.91 16.15
CA VAL A 52 -2.31 -0.85 16.08
C VAL A 52 -2.91 -2.26 16.05
N LEU A 53 -2.41 -3.13 15.19
CA LEU A 53 -2.89 -4.51 15.08
C LEU A 53 -2.65 -5.29 16.37
N SER A 54 -1.48 -5.15 16.98
CA SER A 54 -1.12 -5.81 18.25
C SER A 54 -1.96 -5.31 19.42
N ALA A 55 -2.26 -4.01 19.48
CA ALA A 55 -3.13 -3.42 20.49
C ALA A 55 -4.57 -3.90 20.33
N PHE A 56 -5.08 -3.95 19.10
CA PHE A 56 -6.43 -4.43 18.80
C PHE A 56 -6.59 -5.91 19.17
N MET A 57 -5.66 -6.76 18.74
CA MET A 57 -5.62 -8.18 19.12
C MET A 57 -5.38 -8.35 20.62
N GLY A 58 -4.54 -7.49 21.22
CA GLY A 58 -4.28 -7.45 22.65
C GLY A 58 -5.56 -7.27 23.47
N GLY A 59 -6.41 -6.31 23.09
CA GLY A 59 -7.69 -6.15 23.76
C GLY A 59 -8.66 -7.28 23.49
N LEU A 60 -8.74 -7.85 22.28
CA LEU A 60 -9.54 -9.06 22.04
C LEU A 60 -9.13 -10.21 22.98
N ALA A 61 -7.82 -10.44 23.15
CA ALA A 61 -7.28 -11.44 24.07
C ALA A 61 -7.66 -11.14 25.53
N VAL A 62 -7.46 -9.89 25.98
CA VAL A 62 -7.78 -9.47 27.35
C VAL A 62 -9.28 -9.62 27.61
N GLY A 63 -10.13 -9.13 26.71
CA GLY A 63 -11.58 -9.26 26.77
C GLY A 63 -12.04 -10.71 26.87
N GLY A 64 -11.51 -11.56 25.99
CA GLY A 64 -11.81 -12.99 25.98
C GLY A 64 -11.40 -13.70 27.27
N LEU A 65 -10.18 -13.46 27.75
CA LEU A 65 -9.63 -14.06 28.97
C LEU A 65 -10.35 -13.55 30.23
N VAL A 66 -10.66 -12.26 30.31
CA VAL A 66 -11.39 -11.68 31.43
C VAL A 66 -12.81 -12.24 31.45
N MET A 67 -13.53 -12.19 30.32
CA MET A 67 -14.89 -12.70 30.25
C MET A 67 -14.95 -14.21 30.48
N SER A 68 -13.93 -14.98 30.12
CA SER A 68 -13.84 -16.42 30.41
C SER A 68 -14.05 -16.77 31.90
N ARG A 69 -13.59 -15.90 32.81
CA ARG A 69 -13.70 -16.10 34.26
C ARG A 69 -15.07 -15.75 34.82
N PHE A 70 -15.83 -14.91 34.10
CA PHE A 70 -17.09 -14.34 34.56
C PHE A 70 -18.30 -14.88 33.79
N ALA A 71 -18.12 -15.36 32.56
CA ALA A 71 -19.20 -15.80 31.67
C ALA A 71 -20.12 -16.83 32.32
N ASP A 72 -19.56 -17.83 33.01
CA ASP A 72 -20.36 -18.86 33.69
C ASP A 72 -21.07 -18.34 34.97
N ARG A 73 -20.70 -17.15 35.48
CA ARG A 73 -21.34 -16.49 36.64
C ARG A 73 -22.39 -15.46 36.24
N ILE A 74 -22.39 -15.00 34.99
CA ILE A 74 -23.31 -13.98 34.50
C ILE A 74 -24.70 -14.61 34.31
N LYS A 75 -25.67 -14.12 35.06
CA LYS A 75 -27.07 -14.60 35.00
C LYS A 75 -27.80 -14.13 33.75
N ARG A 76 -27.39 -12.99 33.19
CA ARG A 76 -28.06 -12.31 32.08
C ARG A 76 -27.10 -12.03 30.92
N PRO A 77 -26.69 -13.06 30.16
CA PRO A 77 -25.65 -12.92 29.14
C PRO A 77 -26.07 -12.02 27.96
N LEU A 78 -27.34 -12.01 27.57
CA LEU A 78 -27.81 -11.16 26.46
C LEU A 78 -27.86 -9.68 26.88
N LEU A 79 -28.23 -9.40 28.14
CA LEU A 79 -28.15 -8.06 28.70
C LEU A 79 -26.72 -7.54 28.69
N THR A 80 -25.77 -8.35 29.18
CA THR A 80 -24.35 -7.96 29.19
C THR A 80 -23.82 -7.77 27.78
N TYR A 81 -24.17 -8.65 26.83
CA TYR A 81 -23.80 -8.50 25.42
C TYR A 81 -24.32 -7.17 24.85
N GLY A 82 -25.61 -6.88 25.04
CA GLY A 82 -26.20 -5.62 24.54
C GLY A 82 -25.56 -4.36 25.13
N LEU A 83 -25.16 -4.39 26.41
CA LEU A 83 -24.43 -3.28 27.03
C LEU A 83 -23.00 -3.12 26.50
N LEU A 84 -22.29 -4.22 26.24
CA LEU A 84 -20.96 -4.17 25.61
C LEU A 84 -21.03 -3.54 24.22
N GLU A 85 -22.03 -3.92 23.42
CA GLU A 85 -22.24 -3.40 22.07
C GLU A 85 -22.58 -1.90 22.05
N ILE A 86 -23.48 -1.45 22.93
CA ILE A 86 -23.74 -0.02 23.11
C ILE A 86 -22.46 0.70 23.57
N GLY A 87 -21.68 0.10 24.47
CA GLY A 87 -20.40 0.63 24.92
C GLY A 87 -19.41 0.81 23.77
N ILE A 88 -19.31 -0.16 22.86
CA ILE A 88 -18.46 -0.07 21.66
C ILE A 88 -18.92 1.09 20.76
N GLY A 89 -20.22 1.19 20.49
CA GLY A 89 -20.76 2.27 19.65
C GLY A 89 -20.53 3.66 20.27
N LEU A 90 -20.75 3.82 21.57
CA LEU A 90 -20.46 5.07 22.28
C LEU A 90 -18.96 5.39 22.27
N TYR A 91 -18.10 4.39 22.43
CA TYR A 91 -16.66 4.57 22.36
C TYR A 91 -16.23 5.06 20.97
N ALA A 92 -16.78 4.48 19.91
CA ALA A 92 -16.51 4.89 18.54
C ALA A 92 -16.90 6.35 18.28
N LEU A 93 -18.03 6.82 18.83
CA LEU A 93 -18.39 8.23 18.77
C LEU A 93 -17.41 9.12 19.51
N LEU A 94 -16.87 8.65 20.65
CA LEU A 94 -15.92 9.40 21.46
C LEU A 94 -14.50 9.45 20.85
N PHE A 95 -14.17 8.48 20.00
CA PHE A 95 -12.81 8.25 19.51
C PHE A 95 -12.16 9.47 18.83
N PRO A 96 -12.83 10.22 17.93
CA PRO A 96 -12.20 11.40 17.31
C PRO A 96 -11.77 12.46 18.33
N TRP A 97 -12.61 12.75 19.33
CA TRP A 97 -12.25 13.69 20.40
C TRP A 97 -11.13 13.17 21.30
N MET A 98 -11.03 11.85 21.46
CA MET A 98 -9.90 11.25 22.17
C MET A 98 -8.60 11.41 21.39
N LEU A 99 -8.63 11.31 20.05
CA LEU A 99 -7.46 11.56 19.21
C LEU A 99 -6.99 13.02 19.29
N ASP A 100 -7.93 13.97 19.18
CA ASP A 100 -7.64 15.40 19.35
C ASP A 100 -7.00 15.70 20.72
N ALA A 101 -7.42 14.98 21.77
CA ALA A 101 -6.86 15.13 23.12
C ALA A 101 -5.49 14.43 23.30
N VAL A 102 -5.25 13.36 22.53
CA VAL A 102 -4.00 12.59 22.57
C VAL A 102 -2.87 13.30 21.81
N GLU A 103 -3.18 14.01 20.73
CA GLU A 103 -2.17 14.71 19.92
C GLU A 103 -1.29 15.68 20.76
N PRO A 104 -1.81 16.56 21.63
CA PRO A 104 -0.98 17.40 22.51
C PRO A 104 -0.11 16.61 23.47
N VAL A 105 -0.57 15.45 23.97
CA VAL A 105 0.21 14.57 24.86
C VAL A 105 1.36 13.94 24.08
N TYR A 106 1.07 13.49 22.86
CA TYR A 106 2.04 12.92 21.94
C TYR A 106 3.15 13.93 21.58
N LEU A 107 2.75 15.13 21.16
CA LEU A 107 3.66 16.24 20.86
C LEU A 107 4.46 16.70 22.08
N GLY A 108 3.79 16.81 23.23
CA GLY A 108 4.42 17.22 24.50
C GLY A 108 5.50 16.23 24.94
N PHE A 109 5.24 14.93 24.83
CA PHE A 109 6.23 13.89 25.12
C PHE A 109 7.45 13.99 24.20
N TYR A 110 7.24 14.09 22.89
CA TYR A 110 8.35 14.17 21.94
C TYR A 110 9.22 15.41 22.19
N ARG A 111 8.59 16.58 22.41
CA ARG A 111 9.30 17.85 22.67
C ARG A 111 10.03 17.86 24.01
N ALA A 112 9.44 17.27 25.06
CA ALA A 112 10.04 17.28 26.39
C ALA A 112 11.23 16.32 26.54
N PHE A 113 11.20 15.19 25.83
CA PHE A 113 12.16 14.10 26.05
C PHE A 113 13.10 13.84 24.86
N SER A 114 12.80 14.33 23.66
CA SER A 114 13.54 14.02 22.42
C SER A 114 13.92 12.53 22.34
N PRO A 115 12.93 11.63 22.49
CA PRO A 115 13.18 10.22 22.74
C PRO A 115 13.92 9.58 21.57
N GLY A 116 14.88 8.70 21.87
CA GLY A 116 15.45 7.80 20.85
C GLY A 116 14.38 6.85 20.27
N PRO A 117 14.65 6.21 19.13
CA PRO A 117 13.64 5.43 18.38
C PRO A 117 12.91 4.37 19.21
N LEU A 118 13.64 3.64 20.06
CA LEU A 118 13.05 2.60 20.91
C LEU A 118 12.10 3.18 21.97
N ALA A 119 12.50 4.27 22.64
CA ALA A 119 11.68 4.92 23.65
C ALA A 119 10.43 5.55 23.02
N TYR A 120 10.59 6.13 21.83
CA TYR A 120 9.49 6.69 21.06
C TYR A 120 8.49 5.62 20.62
N GLY A 121 8.98 4.52 20.06
CA GLY A 121 8.13 3.39 19.67
C GLY A 121 7.42 2.75 20.87
N LEU A 122 8.10 2.57 22.00
CA LEU A 122 7.46 2.04 23.21
C LEU A 122 6.35 2.97 23.72
N PHE A 123 6.57 4.29 23.68
CA PHE A 123 5.56 5.27 24.04
C PHE A 123 4.35 5.20 23.10
N GLN A 124 4.56 5.15 21.78
CA GLN A 124 3.49 4.92 20.80
C GLN A 124 2.72 3.64 21.13
N PHE A 125 3.41 2.54 21.42
CA PHE A 125 2.78 1.26 21.75
C PHE A 125 1.89 1.35 22.98
N VAL A 126 2.37 1.98 24.06
CA VAL A 126 1.60 2.14 25.29
C VAL A 126 0.40 3.08 25.08
N LEU A 127 0.59 4.19 24.38
CA LEU A 127 -0.44 5.18 24.12
C LEU A 127 -1.57 4.62 23.25
N LEU A 128 -1.22 4.00 22.12
CA LEU A 128 -2.18 3.35 21.22
C LEU A 128 -2.82 2.12 21.87
N GLY A 129 -2.03 1.35 22.61
CA GLY A 129 -2.52 0.25 23.45
C GLY A 129 -3.61 0.73 24.41
N ALA A 130 -3.36 1.78 25.17
CA ALA A 130 -4.33 2.34 26.10
C ALA A 130 -5.62 2.81 25.41
N LEU A 131 -5.50 3.41 24.23
CA LEU A 131 -6.64 3.91 23.45
C LEU A 131 -7.47 2.77 22.84
N LEU A 132 -6.86 1.66 22.42
CA LEU A 132 -7.60 0.57 21.77
C LEU A 132 -8.04 -0.52 22.74
N LEU A 133 -7.39 -0.66 23.90
CA LEU A 133 -7.61 -1.79 24.81
C LEU A 133 -9.07 -1.91 25.27
N LEU A 134 -9.72 -0.80 25.62
CA LEU A 134 -11.08 -0.82 26.18
C LEU A 134 -12.13 -1.32 25.17
N PRO A 135 -12.33 -0.69 23.99
CA PRO A 135 -13.35 -1.14 23.05
C PRO A 135 -13.08 -2.55 22.51
N THR A 136 -11.81 -2.88 22.27
CA THR A 136 -11.44 -4.20 21.74
C THR A 136 -11.55 -5.29 22.80
N SER A 137 -11.40 -4.96 24.09
CA SER A 137 -11.77 -5.86 25.19
C SER A 137 -13.27 -6.12 25.24
N PHE A 138 -14.12 -5.14 24.93
CA PHE A 138 -15.56 -5.39 24.81
C PHE A 138 -15.87 -6.33 23.64
N MET A 139 -15.24 -6.13 22.48
CA MET A 139 -15.37 -7.02 21.33
C MET A 139 -14.92 -8.45 21.66
N GLY A 140 -13.78 -8.62 22.34
CA GLY A 140 -13.25 -9.93 22.71
C GLY A 140 -14.09 -10.68 23.76
N ALA A 141 -14.85 -9.94 24.58
CA ALA A 141 -15.74 -10.51 25.57
C ALA A 141 -17.03 -11.10 24.99
N THR A 142 -17.42 -10.73 23.76
CA THR A 142 -18.70 -11.14 23.16
C THR A 142 -18.80 -12.66 22.93
N LEU A 143 -17.76 -13.29 22.36
CA LEU A 143 -17.80 -14.70 21.99
C LEU A 143 -17.93 -15.64 23.20
N PRO A 144 -17.12 -15.54 24.28
CA PRO A 144 -17.30 -16.41 25.46
C PRO A 144 -18.68 -16.25 26.11
N LEU A 145 -19.24 -15.04 26.09
CA LEU A 145 -20.54 -14.72 26.66
C LEU A 145 -21.69 -15.34 25.85
N LEU A 146 -21.65 -15.21 24.53
CA LEU A 146 -22.67 -15.78 23.65
C LEU A 146 -22.56 -17.30 23.56
N ALA A 147 -21.34 -17.86 23.56
CA ALA A 147 -21.13 -19.30 23.60
C ALA A 147 -21.82 -19.96 24.81
N ARG A 148 -21.75 -19.30 25.98
CA ARG A 148 -22.47 -19.73 27.19
C ARG A 148 -23.98 -19.69 27.03
N PHE A 149 -24.51 -18.67 26.36
CA PHE A 149 -25.95 -18.53 26.15
C PHE A 149 -26.50 -19.54 25.13
N THR A 150 -25.80 -19.77 24.03
CA THR A 150 -26.29 -20.60 22.90
C THR A 150 -26.10 -22.09 23.11
N THR A 151 -25.13 -22.49 23.92
CA THR A 151 -24.83 -23.92 24.14
C THR A 151 -25.66 -24.43 25.30
N THR A 152 -26.50 -25.43 25.03
CA THR A 152 -27.35 -26.13 26.02
C THR A 152 -26.76 -27.48 26.43
N ARG A 153 -26.06 -28.14 25.51
CA ARG A 153 -25.43 -29.45 25.69
C ARG A 153 -23.94 -29.37 25.40
N LEU A 154 -23.12 -29.93 26.30
CA LEU A 154 -21.66 -29.98 26.12
C LEU A 154 -21.25 -30.76 24.86
N GLY A 155 -22.06 -31.75 24.45
CA GLY A 155 -21.90 -32.54 23.23
C GLY A 155 -21.97 -31.77 21.92
N ALA A 156 -22.52 -30.56 21.94
CA ALA A 156 -22.70 -29.68 20.77
C ALA A 156 -21.83 -28.40 20.86
N ALA A 157 -20.85 -28.38 21.76
CA ALA A 157 -20.00 -27.22 21.98
C ALA A 157 -19.20 -26.85 20.73
N GLY A 158 -18.70 -27.84 19.98
CA GLY A 158 -17.96 -27.59 18.73
C GLY A 158 -18.85 -26.94 17.66
N ASP A 159 -20.04 -27.49 17.42
CA ASP A 159 -21.01 -26.98 16.44
C ASP A 159 -21.49 -25.56 16.79
N ARG A 160 -21.94 -25.33 18.04
CA ARG A 160 -22.48 -24.01 18.44
C ARG A 160 -21.42 -22.92 18.46
N VAL A 161 -20.21 -23.21 18.96
CA VAL A 161 -19.10 -22.25 18.95
C VAL A 161 -18.59 -22.02 17.54
N GLY A 162 -18.52 -23.08 16.71
CA GLY A 162 -18.16 -22.98 15.30
C GLY A 162 -19.13 -22.11 14.50
N LEU A 163 -20.44 -22.27 14.70
CA LEU A 163 -21.46 -21.41 14.10
C LEU A 163 -21.30 -19.95 14.52
N LEU A 164 -21.16 -19.66 15.82
CA LEU A 164 -20.98 -18.30 16.31
C LEU A 164 -19.71 -17.66 15.74
N TYR A 165 -18.58 -18.35 15.83
CA TYR A 165 -17.29 -17.88 15.31
C TYR A 165 -17.36 -17.64 13.79
N GLY A 166 -17.94 -18.59 13.05
CA GLY A 166 -18.12 -18.49 11.59
C GLY A 166 -19.02 -17.33 11.19
N VAL A 167 -20.19 -17.17 11.83
CA VAL A 167 -21.15 -16.08 11.51
C VAL A 167 -20.57 -14.70 11.82
N ASN A 168 -19.92 -14.53 12.98
CA ASN A 168 -19.26 -13.26 13.29
C ASN A 168 -18.14 -12.96 12.31
N THR A 169 -17.35 -13.97 11.93
CA THR A 169 -16.26 -13.78 10.95
C THR A 169 -16.79 -13.54 9.53
N LEU A 170 -17.91 -14.14 9.12
CA LEU A 170 -18.60 -13.80 7.87
C LEU A 170 -19.15 -12.36 7.90
N GLY A 171 -19.64 -11.94 9.06
CA GLY A 171 -20.01 -10.55 9.31
C GLY A 171 -18.82 -9.62 9.08
N ALA A 172 -17.68 -9.94 9.67
CA ALA A 172 -16.41 -9.25 9.48
C ALA A 172 -15.98 -9.17 8.01
N VAL A 173 -16.11 -10.27 7.25
CA VAL A 173 -15.89 -10.31 5.79
C VAL A 173 -16.81 -9.31 5.07
N LEU A 174 -18.09 -9.26 5.41
CA LEU A 174 -19.00 -8.27 4.84
C LEU A 174 -18.61 -6.85 5.25
N GLY A 175 -18.25 -6.63 6.52
CA GLY A 175 -17.83 -5.33 7.05
C GLY A 175 -16.65 -4.75 6.27
N ILE A 176 -15.63 -5.56 6.00
CA ILE A 176 -14.47 -5.10 5.24
C ILE A 176 -14.78 -4.90 3.75
N ALA A 177 -15.62 -5.76 3.16
CA ALA A 177 -16.07 -5.57 1.78
C ALA A 177 -16.85 -4.25 1.64
N VAL A 178 -17.84 -4.04 2.51
CA VAL A 178 -18.71 -2.87 2.51
C VAL A 178 -17.91 -1.60 2.79
N ALA A 179 -17.04 -1.59 3.81
CA ALA A 179 -16.20 -0.44 4.13
C ALA A 179 -15.19 -0.14 3.02
N GLY A 180 -14.38 -1.12 2.62
CA GLY A 180 -13.25 -0.92 1.72
C GLY A 180 -13.61 -0.65 0.26
N PHE A 181 -14.80 -1.04 -0.20
CA PHE A 181 -15.19 -0.84 -1.60
C PHE A 181 -16.32 0.18 -1.82
N TRP A 182 -17.15 0.46 -0.81
CA TRP A 182 -18.32 1.33 -0.98
C TRP A 182 -18.43 2.44 0.06
N VAL A 183 -18.44 2.12 1.36
CA VAL A 183 -18.84 3.11 2.38
C VAL A 183 -17.75 4.15 2.63
N LEU A 184 -16.48 3.75 2.76
CA LEU A 184 -15.38 4.71 2.94
C LEU A 184 -15.20 5.65 1.73
N PRO A 185 -15.12 5.15 0.47
CA PRO A 185 -14.99 6.02 -0.69
C PRO A 185 -16.13 7.05 -0.84
N GLU A 186 -17.36 6.68 -0.49
CA GLU A 186 -18.55 7.51 -0.75
C GLU A 186 -18.91 8.43 0.43
N LEU A 187 -18.68 7.98 1.67
CA LEU A 187 -19.12 8.70 2.87
C LEU A 187 -17.97 9.30 3.69
N GLY A 188 -16.73 8.87 3.46
CA GLY A 188 -15.58 9.26 4.27
C GLY A 188 -15.57 8.65 5.68
N VAL A 189 -14.53 8.96 6.46
CA VAL A 189 -14.26 8.38 7.79
C VAL A 189 -15.39 8.73 8.77
N ARG A 190 -15.76 10.01 8.89
CA ARG A 190 -16.71 10.50 9.90
C ARG A 190 -18.10 9.88 9.80
N LEU A 191 -18.69 9.86 8.60
CA LEU A 191 -20.02 9.29 8.40
C LEU A 191 -20.00 7.76 8.53
N THR A 192 -18.90 7.12 8.14
CA THR A 192 -18.71 5.67 8.37
C THR A 192 -18.67 5.36 9.86
N THR A 193 -17.95 6.15 10.67
CA THR A 193 -17.92 6.03 12.13
C THR A 193 -19.30 6.19 12.75
N LEU A 194 -20.08 7.20 12.32
CA LEU A 194 -21.45 7.42 12.79
C LEU A 194 -22.37 6.24 12.42
N GLY A 195 -22.27 5.73 11.18
CA GLY A 195 -23.04 4.58 10.71
C GLY A 195 -22.73 3.30 11.49
N ALA A 196 -21.45 3.02 11.73
CA ALA A 196 -21.02 1.88 12.53
C ALA A 196 -21.50 2.00 13.99
N ALA A 197 -21.36 3.18 14.60
CA ALA A 197 -21.80 3.43 15.98
C ALA A 197 -23.32 3.26 16.12
N ALA A 198 -24.09 3.76 15.16
CA ALA A 198 -25.53 3.55 15.11
C ALA A 198 -25.88 2.05 14.97
N ALA A 199 -25.15 1.29 14.15
CA ALA A 199 -25.35 -0.13 14.00
C ALA A 199 -25.10 -0.91 15.31
N ASN A 200 -24.03 -0.62 16.06
CA ASN A 200 -23.82 -1.24 17.38
C ASN A 200 -24.88 -0.80 18.41
N GLY A 201 -25.32 0.45 18.37
CA GLY A 201 -26.41 0.93 19.22
C GLY A 201 -27.72 0.17 18.97
N LEU A 202 -28.12 0.01 17.70
CA LEU A 202 -29.30 -0.75 17.30
C LEU A 202 -29.18 -2.24 17.64
N LEU A 203 -28.01 -2.83 17.41
CA LEU A 203 -27.71 -4.21 17.76
C LEU A 203 -27.82 -4.42 19.27
N GLY A 204 -27.20 -3.56 20.07
CA GLY A 204 -27.24 -3.63 21.52
C GLY A 204 -28.64 -3.46 22.06
N LEU A 205 -29.43 -2.52 21.52
CA LEU A 205 -30.86 -2.38 21.84
C LEU A 205 -31.66 -3.65 21.48
N GLY A 206 -31.38 -4.26 20.33
CA GLY A 206 -31.97 -5.54 19.93
C GLY A 206 -31.66 -6.67 20.92
N ALA A 207 -30.40 -6.78 21.35
CA ALA A 207 -30.00 -7.75 22.37
C ALA A 207 -30.67 -7.51 23.74
N LEU A 208 -30.85 -6.25 24.14
CA LEU A 208 -31.59 -5.88 25.36
C LEU A 208 -33.08 -6.22 25.28
N VAL A 209 -33.70 -6.10 24.10
CA VAL A 209 -35.10 -6.51 23.88
C VAL A 209 -35.20 -8.03 23.96
N LEU A 210 -34.29 -8.77 23.32
CA LEU A 210 -34.24 -10.24 23.38
C LEU A 210 -33.98 -10.76 24.79
N SER A 211 -33.19 -10.06 25.61
CA SER A 211 -32.90 -10.49 26.98
C SER A 211 -34.17 -10.52 27.85
N ARG A 212 -35.12 -9.60 27.61
CA ARG A 212 -36.38 -9.51 28.38
C ARG A 212 -37.31 -10.72 28.18
N SER A 213 -37.27 -11.37 27.02
CA SER A 213 -38.15 -12.50 26.69
C SER A 213 -37.53 -13.88 26.95
N SER A 214 -36.22 -13.94 27.16
CA SER A 214 -35.45 -15.20 27.01
C SER A 214 -34.70 -15.64 28.27
N GLU A 215 -34.47 -14.73 29.24
CA GLU A 215 -33.63 -15.00 30.43
C GLU A 215 -34.41 -15.46 31.69
N GLU A 216 -35.72 -15.74 31.57
CA GLU A 216 -36.50 -16.42 32.64
C GLU A 216 -36.21 -17.93 32.73
N ALA A 217 -35.56 -18.52 31.72
CA ALA A 217 -35.17 -19.93 31.72
C ALA A 217 -33.83 -20.14 32.45
N THR A 218 -33.78 -21.04 33.43
CA THR A 218 -32.55 -21.38 34.17
C THR A 218 -31.46 -21.89 33.22
N LEU A 219 -30.30 -21.21 33.18
CA LEU A 219 -29.13 -21.59 32.36
C LEU A 219 -28.37 -22.81 32.97
N SER A 220 -29.03 -23.96 33.09
CA SER A 220 -28.38 -25.24 33.39
C SER A 220 -27.83 -25.86 32.10
N LEU A 221 -26.54 -26.20 32.09
CA LEU A 221 -25.96 -27.03 31.02
C LEU A 221 -26.28 -28.49 31.32
N GLU A 222 -26.80 -29.21 30.33
CA GLU A 222 -26.98 -30.65 30.42
C GLU A 222 -25.62 -31.36 30.23
N PRO A 223 -25.21 -32.23 31.17
CA PRO A 223 -24.05 -33.09 30.99
C PRO A 223 -24.24 -34.03 29.80
N ASP A 224 -23.14 -34.42 29.16
CA ASP A 224 -23.17 -35.38 28.06
C ASP A 224 -23.24 -36.81 28.64
N HIS A 225 -24.45 -37.37 28.72
CA HIS A 225 -24.67 -38.72 29.29
C HIS A 225 -24.20 -39.86 28.36
N ASP A 226 -23.90 -39.56 27.10
CA ASP A 226 -23.49 -40.55 26.10
C ASP A 226 -21.99 -40.91 26.19
N ILE A 227 -21.21 -40.21 27.02
CA ILE A 227 -19.77 -40.44 27.21
C ILE A 227 -19.52 -41.11 28.57
N GLU A 228 -19.25 -42.42 28.55
CA GLU A 228 -19.00 -43.23 29.78
C GLU A 228 -17.75 -42.82 30.58
N VAL A 229 -16.85 -42.01 30.01
CA VAL A 229 -15.56 -41.64 30.62
C VAL A 229 -15.57 -40.19 31.11
N GLU A 230 -15.25 -40.00 32.40
CA GLU A 230 -15.07 -38.67 33.00
C GLU A 230 -13.80 -38.00 32.44
N LEU A 231 -13.99 -36.96 31.62
CA LEU A 231 -12.92 -36.24 30.93
C LEU A 231 -12.47 -35.04 31.76
N ARG A 232 -11.23 -35.09 32.27
CA ARG A 232 -10.51 -33.93 32.77
C ARG A 232 -9.46 -33.51 31.73
N PRO A 233 -9.74 -32.52 30.89
CA PRO A 233 -8.86 -32.17 29.78
C PRO A 233 -7.53 -31.61 30.33
N ASN A 234 -6.40 -32.13 29.83
CA ASN A 234 -5.13 -31.43 29.98
C ASN A 234 -5.12 -30.25 29.00
N LEU A 235 -5.28 -29.04 29.51
CA LEU A 235 -5.36 -27.84 28.70
C LEU A 235 -4.03 -27.45 28.06
N THR A 236 -2.90 -27.92 28.57
CA THR A 236 -1.56 -27.52 28.09
C THR A 236 -1.37 -27.74 26.58
N PRO A 237 -1.57 -28.95 26.00
CA PRO A 237 -1.44 -29.15 24.56
C PRO A 237 -2.45 -28.35 23.73
N VAL A 238 -3.64 -28.09 24.29
CA VAL A 238 -4.67 -27.28 23.63
C VAL A 238 -4.25 -25.81 23.55
N LEU A 239 -3.79 -25.23 24.66
CA LEU A 239 -3.39 -23.82 24.72
C LEU A 239 -2.11 -23.56 23.95
N LEU A 240 -1.13 -24.46 24.01
CA LEU A 240 0.08 -24.38 23.18
C LEU A 240 -0.26 -24.53 21.68
N GLY A 241 -1.14 -25.47 21.34
CA GLY A 241 -1.65 -25.63 19.98
C GLY A 241 -2.35 -24.37 19.48
N ALA A 242 -3.23 -23.78 20.30
CA ALA A 242 -3.94 -22.53 20.03
C ALA A 242 -2.97 -21.37 19.77
N ALA A 243 -1.96 -21.19 20.63
CA ALA A 243 -0.96 -20.14 20.50
C ALA A 243 -0.09 -20.31 19.24
N LEU A 244 0.37 -21.54 18.95
CA LEU A 244 1.18 -21.80 17.77
C LEU A 244 0.41 -21.62 16.46
N THR A 245 -0.85 -22.08 16.41
CA THR A 245 -1.68 -21.84 15.22
C THR A 245 -2.02 -20.36 15.05
N GLY A 246 -2.25 -19.60 16.13
CA GLY A 246 -2.46 -18.16 16.06
C GLY A 246 -1.22 -17.41 15.56
N PHE A 247 -0.05 -17.77 16.09
CA PHE A 247 1.25 -17.29 15.62
C PHE A 247 1.43 -17.55 14.13
N ALA A 248 1.23 -18.79 13.69
CA ALA A 248 1.41 -19.16 12.29
C ALA A 248 0.41 -18.43 11.37
N SER A 249 -0.87 -18.35 11.76
CA SER A 249 -1.92 -17.66 10.99
C SER A 249 -1.56 -16.20 10.71
N LEU A 250 -1.10 -15.45 11.72
CA LEU A 250 -0.73 -14.04 11.52
C LEU A 250 0.58 -13.87 10.77
N VAL A 251 1.53 -14.81 10.90
CA VAL A 251 2.73 -14.80 10.05
C VAL A 251 2.36 -15.01 8.58
N TYR A 252 1.44 -15.94 8.28
CA TYR A 252 0.96 -16.11 6.91
C TYR A 252 0.19 -14.89 6.41
N GLU A 253 -0.69 -14.30 7.22
CA GLU A 253 -1.45 -13.11 6.85
C GLU A 253 -0.54 -11.95 6.45
N VAL A 254 0.47 -11.65 7.27
CA VAL A 254 1.46 -10.58 7.00
C VAL A 254 2.34 -10.91 5.78
N ALA A 255 2.81 -12.15 5.66
CA ALA A 255 3.62 -12.57 4.51
C ALA A 255 2.81 -12.55 3.20
N TRP A 256 1.56 -13.00 3.22
CA TRP A 256 0.68 -12.99 2.07
C TRP A 256 0.20 -11.61 1.69
N PHE A 257 0.03 -10.69 2.64
CA PHE A 257 -0.19 -9.28 2.35
C PHE A 257 0.92 -8.73 1.45
N ARG A 258 2.18 -9.06 1.77
CA ARG A 258 3.33 -8.66 0.96
C ARG A 258 3.25 -9.23 -0.46
N LEU A 259 2.90 -10.50 -0.61
CA LEU A 259 2.77 -11.16 -1.91
C LEU A 259 1.63 -10.57 -2.75
N VAL A 260 0.47 -10.37 -2.16
CA VAL A 260 -0.70 -9.78 -2.82
C VAL A 260 -0.42 -8.33 -3.23
N GLY A 261 0.30 -7.57 -2.40
CA GLY A 261 0.73 -6.20 -2.73
C GLY A 261 1.61 -6.13 -3.98
N LEU A 262 2.54 -7.07 -4.16
CA LEU A 262 3.37 -7.16 -5.37
C LEU A 262 2.56 -7.51 -6.64
N MET A 263 1.38 -8.10 -6.48
CA MET A 263 0.54 -8.55 -7.59
C MET A 263 -0.64 -7.63 -7.93
N LEU A 264 -1.22 -6.99 -6.92
CA LEU A 264 -2.41 -6.14 -7.07
C LEU A 264 -2.07 -4.64 -6.97
N GLY A 265 -0.82 -4.31 -6.62
CA GLY A 265 -0.37 -2.98 -6.27
C GLY A 265 -0.68 -2.65 -4.81
N GLY A 266 0.13 -1.77 -4.19
CA GLY A 266 -0.01 -1.35 -2.79
C GLY A 266 -1.20 -0.43 -2.48
N SER A 267 -2.37 -0.67 -3.09
CA SER A 267 -3.59 0.11 -2.89
C SER A 267 -4.44 -0.42 -1.73
N THR A 268 -5.39 0.40 -1.26
CA THR A 268 -6.36 0.01 -0.22
C THR A 268 -7.23 -1.19 -0.63
N TYR A 269 -7.39 -1.43 -1.95
CA TYR A 269 -8.12 -2.57 -2.48
C TYR A 269 -7.35 -3.89 -2.33
N ALA A 270 -6.02 -3.87 -2.42
CA ALA A 270 -5.19 -5.06 -2.22
C ALA A 270 -5.28 -5.55 -0.77
N PHE A 271 -5.23 -4.64 0.21
CA PHE A 271 -5.45 -4.95 1.62
C PHE A 271 -6.84 -5.54 1.87
N SER A 272 -7.88 -4.90 1.34
CA SER A 272 -9.27 -5.37 1.49
C SER A 272 -9.49 -6.74 0.85
N THR A 273 -8.88 -6.98 -0.32
CA THR A 273 -8.94 -8.25 -1.05
C THR A 273 -8.27 -9.39 -0.27
N MET A 274 -7.10 -9.12 0.29
CA MET A 274 -6.35 -10.07 1.11
C MET A 274 -7.17 -10.52 2.33
N LEU A 275 -7.69 -9.55 3.10
CA LEU A 275 -8.50 -9.86 4.28
C LEU A 275 -9.81 -10.55 3.91
N LEU A 276 -10.48 -10.15 2.82
CA LEU A 276 -11.68 -10.82 2.33
C LEU A 276 -11.40 -12.31 2.07
N ALA A 277 -10.34 -12.62 1.31
CA ALA A 277 -9.97 -14.00 0.98
C ALA A 277 -9.61 -14.82 2.23
N PHE A 278 -8.76 -14.27 3.10
CA PHE A 278 -8.29 -14.94 4.30
C PHE A 278 -9.41 -15.18 5.32
N LEU A 279 -10.18 -14.15 5.66
CA LEU A 279 -11.28 -14.24 6.62
C LEU A 279 -12.45 -15.08 6.11
N THR A 280 -12.70 -15.10 4.79
CA THR A 280 -13.70 -16.01 4.21
C THR A 280 -13.31 -17.47 4.48
N GLY A 281 -12.04 -17.82 4.28
CA GLY A 281 -11.53 -19.14 4.62
C GLY A 281 -11.72 -19.46 6.10
N ILE A 282 -11.27 -18.58 7.00
CA ILE A 282 -11.41 -18.77 8.45
C ILE A 282 -12.89 -18.95 8.85
N ALA A 283 -13.79 -18.13 8.31
CA ALA A 283 -15.19 -18.14 8.66
C ALA A 283 -15.89 -19.44 8.22
N LEU A 284 -15.68 -19.84 6.96
CA LEU A 284 -16.24 -21.08 6.41
C LEU A 284 -15.63 -22.31 7.11
N GLY A 285 -14.33 -22.28 7.39
CA GLY A 285 -13.63 -23.31 8.14
C GLY A 285 -14.16 -23.49 9.55
N GLY A 286 -14.34 -22.39 10.29
CA GLY A 286 -14.86 -22.40 11.65
C GLY A 286 -16.29 -22.92 11.73
N TRP A 287 -17.15 -22.50 10.79
CA TRP A 287 -18.51 -23.00 10.71
C TRP A 287 -18.55 -24.49 10.35
N ALA A 288 -17.88 -24.89 9.25
CA ALA A 288 -17.89 -26.28 8.79
C ALA A 288 -17.19 -27.23 9.77
N GLY A 289 -16.14 -26.78 10.46
CA GLY A 289 -15.35 -27.59 11.39
C GLY A 289 -16.08 -27.98 12.68
N GLY A 290 -17.10 -27.23 13.09
CA GLY A 290 -17.86 -27.47 14.33
C GLY A 290 -18.47 -28.88 14.43
N PRO A 291 -19.34 -29.28 13.47
CA PRO A 291 -19.91 -30.62 13.44
C PRO A 291 -18.87 -31.75 13.42
N TYR A 292 -17.76 -31.56 12.71
CA TYR A 292 -16.67 -32.55 12.64
C TYR A 292 -15.87 -32.62 13.94
N ALA A 293 -15.70 -31.51 14.65
CA ALA A 293 -15.07 -31.50 15.97
C ALA A 293 -15.87 -32.35 16.96
N ASP A 294 -17.19 -32.16 17.00
CA ASP A 294 -18.06 -32.96 17.88
C ASP A 294 -18.13 -34.43 17.45
N ALA A 295 -18.25 -34.70 16.15
CA ALA A 295 -18.19 -36.07 15.62
C ALA A 295 -16.86 -36.76 15.94
N SER A 296 -15.73 -36.04 15.91
CA SER A 296 -14.42 -36.63 16.20
C SER A 296 -14.31 -37.16 17.62
N LEU A 297 -14.95 -36.51 18.61
CA LEU A 297 -15.00 -37.03 19.97
C LEU A 297 -15.90 -38.26 20.06
N ARG A 298 -17.07 -38.24 19.41
CA ARG A 298 -18.02 -39.36 19.38
C ARG A 298 -17.42 -40.60 18.73
N ASP A 299 -16.82 -40.44 17.56
CA ASP A 299 -16.39 -41.57 16.71
C ASP A 299 -15.00 -42.09 17.08
N ARG A 300 -14.11 -41.23 17.57
CA ARG A 300 -12.69 -41.56 17.82
C ARG A 300 -12.29 -41.46 19.29
N GLY A 301 -13.25 -41.18 20.17
CA GLY A 301 -13.05 -41.07 21.61
C GLY A 301 -12.29 -39.80 22.04
N PRO A 302 -11.82 -39.76 23.30
CA PRO A 302 -11.23 -38.58 23.94
C PRO A 302 -10.08 -37.88 23.21
N GLY A 303 -9.23 -38.63 22.50
CA GLY A 303 -8.13 -38.08 21.71
C GLY A 303 -8.53 -37.60 20.31
N GLY A 304 -9.78 -37.86 19.90
CA GLY A 304 -10.33 -37.56 18.57
C GLY A 304 -10.18 -36.10 18.14
N PRO A 305 -10.61 -35.11 18.95
CA PRO A 305 -10.50 -33.69 18.60
C PRO A 305 -9.05 -33.23 18.40
N LEU A 306 -8.12 -33.67 19.25
CA LEU A 306 -6.70 -33.34 19.10
C LEU A 306 -6.07 -33.99 17.86
N ARG A 307 -6.51 -35.20 17.47
CA ARG A 307 -6.09 -35.82 16.21
C ARG A 307 -6.67 -35.11 14.99
N GLY A 308 -7.91 -34.62 15.09
CA GLY A 308 -8.51 -33.77 14.06
C GLY A 308 -7.73 -32.47 13.88
N PHE A 309 -7.44 -31.77 14.98
CA PHE A 309 -6.59 -30.57 14.97
C PHE A 309 -5.20 -30.88 14.39
N MET A 310 -4.54 -31.98 14.79
CA MET A 310 -3.27 -32.41 14.20
C MET A 310 -3.34 -32.54 12.67
N ALA A 311 -4.38 -33.21 12.16
CA ALA A 311 -4.56 -33.38 10.71
C ALA A 311 -4.77 -32.04 9.99
N LEU A 312 -5.53 -31.12 10.59
CA LEU A 312 -5.72 -29.76 10.06
C LEU A 312 -4.38 -29.01 9.99
N GLN A 313 -3.57 -29.05 11.05
CA GLN A 313 -2.29 -28.33 11.11
C GLN A 313 -1.26 -28.89 10.12
N VAL A 314 -1.22 -30.21 9.92
CA VAL A 314 -0.42 -30.83 8.84
C VAL A 314 -0.94 -30.40 7.46
N GLY A 315 -2.26 -30.37 7.28
CA GLY A 315 -2.89 -29.90 6.05
C GLY A 315 -2.55 -28.45 5.73
N VAL A 316 -2.59 -27.56 6.74
CA VAL A 316 -2.16 -26.16 6.62
C VAL A 316 -0.72 -26.10 6.13
N ALA A 317 0.22 -26.73 6.86
CA ALA A 317 1.64 -26.68 6.51
C ALA A 317 1.94 -27.22 5.10
N LEU A 318 1.24 -28.28 4.67
CA LEU A 318 1.39 -28.85 3.34
C LEU A 318 0.83 -27.92 2.25
N LEU A 319 -0.38 -27.38 2.45
CA LEU A 319 -1.02 -26.50 1.48
C LEU A 319 -0.25 -25.19 1.32
N THR A 320 0.17 -24.55 2.41
CA THR A 320 0.96 -23.32 2.35
C THR A 320 2.31 -23.54 1.68
N TRP A 321 2.99 -24.66 1.96
CA TRP A 321 4.22 -25.02 1.24
C TRP A 321 3.99 -25.25 -0.26
N LEU A 322 2.91 -25.95 -0.63
CA LEU A 322 2.56 -26.16 -2.04
C LEU A 322 2.20 -24.84 -2.75
N MET A 323 1.44 -23.95 -2.09
CA MET A 323 1.08 -22.65 -2.64
C MET A 323 2.31 -21.80 -2.95
N MET A 324 3.41 -21.93 -2.20
CA MET A 324 4.67 -21.24 -2.51
C MET A 324 5.25 -21.54 -3.89
N TYR A 325 5.03 -22.75 -4.43
CA TYR A 325 5.40 -23.04 -5.82
C TYR A 325 4.46 -22.39 -6.84
N LEU A 326 3.19 -22.24 -6.48
CA LEU A 326 2.22 -21.54 -7.31
C LEU A 326 2.48 -20.03 -7.35
N TYR A 327 2.99 -19.43 -6.26
CA TYR A 327 3.24 -17.99 -6.17
C TYR A 327 4.18 -17.46 -7.26
N GLN A 328 5.22 -18.21 -7.66
CA GLN A 328 6.11 -17.80 -8.74
C GLN A 328 5.40 -17.76 -10.11
N GLU A 329 4.32 -18.52 -10.29
CA GLU A 329 3.57 -18.54 -11.55
C GLU A 329 2.51 -17.42 -11.60
N LEU A 330 2.23 -16.75 -10.48
CA LEU A 330 1.19 -15.72 -10.40
C LEU A 330 1.42 -14.51 -11.31
N PRO A 331 2.65 -14.00 -11.54
CA PRO A 331 2.93 -13.00 -12.57
C PRO A 331 2.38 -13.39 -13.95
N PHE A 332 2.53 -14.66 -14.37
CA PHE A 332 2.02 -15.13 -15.66
C PHE A 332 0.49 -15.30 -15.64
N VAL A 333 -0.06 -15.80 -14.53
CA VAL A 333 -1.51 -15.91 -14.35
C VAL A 333 -2.16 -14.52 -14.41
N PHE A 334 -1.53 -13.51 -13.80
CA PHE A 334 -2.00 -12.13 -13.84
C PHE A 334 -2.09 -11.60 -15.28
N VAL A 335 -1.03 -11.76 -16.07
CA VAL A 335 -1.01 -11.34 -17.49
C VAL A 335 -2.09 -12.08 -18.29
N MET A 336 -2.27 -13.38 -18.08
CA MET A 336 -3.36 -14.14 -18.69
C MET A 336 -4.75 -13.61 -18.32
N LEU A 337 -4.96 -13.24 -17.06
CA LEU A 337 -6.24 -12.66 -16.60
C LEU A 337 -6.46 -11.25 -17.19
N PHE A 338 -5.39 -10.46 -17.33
CA PHE A 338 -5.44 -9.16 -17.99
C PHE A 338 -5.89 -9.27 -19.45
N ASP A 339 -5.32 -10.22 -20.20
CA ASP A 339 -5.73 -10.52 -21.58
C ASP A 339 -7.17 -11.01 -21.66
N LEU A 340 -7.56 -11.91 -20.75
CA LEU A 340 -8.93 -12.44 -20.70
C LEU A 340 -9.95 -11.34 -20.40
N ALA A 341 -9.57 -10.36 -19.56
CA ALA A 341 -10.41 -9.20 -19.28
C ALA A 341 -10.51 -8.23 -20.48
N GLY A 342 -9.58 -8.29 -21.44
CA GLY A 342 -9.61 -7.47 -22.66
C GLY A 342 -9.59 -5.97 -22.38
N GLY A 343 -8.90 -5.54 -21.32
CA GLY A 343 -8.88 -4.15 -20.85
C GLY A 343 -10.14 -3.69 -20.10
N ALA A 344 -11.11 -4.59 -19.86
CA ALA A 344 -12.29 -4.27 -19.06
C ALA A 344 -11.96 -4.32 -17.56
N GLU A 345 -11.63 -3.16 -16.99
CA GLU A 345 -11.30 -3.00 -15.55
C GLU A 345 -12.34 -3.61 -14.61
N GLY A 346 -13.63 -3.45 -14.94
CA GLY A 346 -14.73 -4.02 -14.16
C GLY A 346 -14.72 -5.55 -14.09
N LEU A 347 -14.08 -6.23 -15.06
CA LEU A 347 -13.91 -7.69 -15.06
C LEU A 347 -12.59 -8.11 -14.41
N LEU A 348 -11.54 -7.30 -14.56
CA LEU A 348 -10.21 -7.58 -14.00
C LEU A 348 -10.23 -7.58 -12.45
N TRP A 349 -10.94 -6.66 -11.81
CA TRP A 349 -11.03 -6.59 -10.35
C TRP A 349 -11.63 -7.85 -9.69
N PRO A 350 -12.81 -8.35 -10.11
CA PRO A 350 -13.32 -9.63 -9.63
C PRO A 350 -12.34 -10.79 -9.86
N MET A 351 -11.65 -10.83 -11.01
CA MET A 351 -10.65 -11.87 -11.29
C MET A 351 -9.46 -11.80 -10.33
N LYS A 352 -8.98 -10.60 -9.99
CA LYS A 352 -7.94 -10.36 -8.98
C LYS A 352 -8.37 -10.88 -7.60
N VAL A 353 -9.61 -10.60 -7.19
CA VAL A 353 -10.18 -11.10 -5.92
C VAL A 353 -10.29 -12.63 -5.92
N LEU A 354 -10.76 -13.22 -7.01
CA LEU A 354 -10.86 -14.68 -7.16
C LEU A 354 -9.48 -15.35 -7.13
N LEU A 355 -8.46 -14.73 -7.73
CA LEU A 355 -7.09 -15.23 -7.68
C LEU A 355 -6.54 -15.23 -6.25
N ALA A 356 -6.71 -14.13 -5.51
CA ALA A 356 -6.34 -14.08 -4.10
C ALA A 356 -7.11 -15.13 -3.27
N ALA A 357 -8.42 -15.26 -3.50
CA ALA A 357 -9.25 -16.26 -2.84
C ALA A 357 -8.79 -17.69 -3.14
N PHE A 358 -8.40 -18.00 -4.39
CA PHE A 358 -7.91 -19.32 -4.78
C PHE A 358 -6.64 -19.72 -4.02
N VAL A 359 -5.73 -18.77 -3.82
CA VAL A 359 -4.44 -19.04 -3.17
C VAL A 359 -4.58 -19.09 -1.64
N MET A 360 -5.38 -18.20 -1.05
CA MET A 360 -5.40 -17.98 0.41
C MET A 360 -6.52 -18.75 1.13
N THR A 361 -7.70 -18.90 0.51
CA THR A 361 -8.87 -19.53 1.17
C THR A 361 -8.63 -20.98 1.57
N PRO A 362 -7.98 -21.85 0.75
CA PRO A 362 -7.83 -23.26 1.12
C PRO A 362 -7.06 -23.50 2.43
N PRO A 363 -5.84 -22.97 2.65
CA PRO A 363 -5.18 -23.09 3.95
C PRO A 363 -5.93 -22.36 5.06
N ALA A 364 -6.52 -21.18 4.78
CA ALA A 364 -7.30 -20.44 5.76
C ALA A 364 -8.55 -21.20 6.25
N LEU A 365 -9.17 -22.02 5.40
CA LEU A 365 -10.28 -22.91 5.77
C LEU A 365 -9.85 -23.93 6.82
N LEU A 366 -8.68 -24.53 6.67
CA LEU A 366 -8.15 -25.46 7.68
C LEU A 366 -7.76 -24.75 8.98
N MET A 367 -7.25 -23.52 8.89
CA MET A 367 -6.98 -22.68 10.07
C MET A 367 -8.29 -22.35 10.81
N GLY A 368 -9.33 -21.93 10.10
CA GLY A 368 -10.65 -21.66 10.69
C GLY A 368 -11.25 -22.87 11.38
N ALA A 369 -11.16 -24.04 10.73
CA ALA A 369 -11.63 -25.29 11.29
C ALA A 369 -10.86 -25.71 12.56
N SER A 370 -9.65 -25.19 12.80
CA SER A 370 -8.85 -25.57 13.97
C SER A 370 -9.46 -25.11 15.29
N PHE A 371 -10.17 -23.98 15.30
CA PHE A 371 -10.72 -23.40 16.53
C PHE A 371 -11.80 -24.28 17.18
N PRO A 372 -12.85 -24.77 16.47
CA PRO A 372 -13.82 -25.69 17.04
C PRO A 372 -13.21 -26.99 17.60
N PHE A 373 -12.18 -27.55 16.95
CA PHE A 373 -11.50 -28.76 17.45
C PHE A 373 -10.76 -28.50 18.76
N LEU A 374 -10.09 -27.36 18.90
CA LEU A 374 -9.42 -26.97 20.14
C LEU A 374 -10.41 -26.69 21.27
N VAL A 375 -11.52 -26.00 20.97
CA VAL A 375 -12.60 -25.79 21.94
C VAL A 375 -13.18 -27.12 22.39
N ARG A 376 -13.47 -28.04 21.46
CA ARG A 376 -14.01 -29.35 21.81
C ARG A 376 -13.04 -30.18 22.65
N ALA A 377 -11.73 -30.07 22.40
CA ALA A 377 -10.69 -30.70 23.22
C ALA A 377 -10.55 -30.07 24.62
N ALA A 378 -10.91 -28.79 24.79
CA ALA A 378 -10.80 -28.05 26.05
C ALA A 378 -11.99 -28.26 26.98
N VAL A 379 -13.16 -28.63 26.45
CA VAL A 379 -14.41 -28.79 27.21
C VAL A 379 -14.49 -30.20 27.80
N GLY A 380 -14.54 -30.30 29.14
CA GLY A 380 -14.72 -31.57 29.86
C GLY A 380 -16.17 -32.09 29.84
N SER A 381 -16.38 -33.35 30.21
CA SER A 381 -17.71 -33.99 30.19
C SER A 381 -18.58 -33.71 31.44
N ASN A 382 -17.98 -33.31 32.55
CA ASN A 382 -18.66 -33.14 33.86
C ASN A 382 -18.65 -31.70 34.42
N GLU A 383 -17.86 -30.78 33.83
CA GLU A 383 -17.79 -29.39 34.29
C GLU A 383 -18.79 -28.55 33.51
N GLY A 384 -19.84 -28.06 34.17
CA GLY A 384 -20.82 -27.14 33.59
C GLY A 384 -20.27 -25.73 33.30
N ALA A 385 -18.98 -25.61 32.97
CA ALA A 385 -18.28 -24.37 32.65
C ALA A 385 -17.81 -24.40 31.19
N LEU A 386 -18.50 -23.65 30.33
CA LEU A 386 -18.19 -23.57 28.89
C LEU A 386 -17.47 -22.26 28.56
N GLY A 387 -17.79 -21.18 29.28
CA GLY A 387 -17.20 -19.87 29.03
C GLY A 387 -15.71 -19.85 29.29
N GLN A 388 -15.25 -20.55 30.34
CA GLN A 388 -13.84 -20.60 30.70
C GLN A 388 -12.94 -21.28 29.64
N PRO A 389 -13.21 -22.53 29.18
CA PRO A 389 -12.39 -23.16 28.14
C PRO A 389 -12.38 -22.39 26.81
N VAL A 390 -13.54 -21.90 26.36
CA VAL A 390 -13.67 -21.13 25.11
C VAL A 390 -12.81 -19.86 25.17
N GLY A 391 -12.91 -19.09 26.25
CA GLY A 391 -12.14 -17.87 26.39
C GLY A 391 -10.64 -18.09 26.60
N GLN A 392 -10.22 -19.22 27.21
CA GLN A 392 -8.80 -19.59 27.32
C GLN A 392 -8.19 -19.98 25.96
N VAL A 393 -8.90 -20.78 25.16
CA VAL A 393 -8.47 -21.15 23.80
C VAL A 393 -8.39 -19.91 22.92
N TYR A 394 -9.43 -19.07 22.94
CA TYR A 394 -9.46 -17.81 22.20
C TYR A 394 -8.31 -16.89 22.63
N GLY A 395 -8.14 -16.65 23.94
CA GLY A 395 -7.06 -15.82 24.45
C GLY A 395 -5.66 -16.34 24.12
N ALA A 396 -5.41 -17.64 24.23
CA ALA A 396 -4.12 -18.24 23.87
C ALA A 396 -3.83 -18.11 22.36
N ASN A 397 -4.84 -18.33 21.52
CA ASN A 397 -4.74 -18.12 20.08
C ASN A 397 -4.39 -16.66 19.76
N THR A 398 -5.13 -15.71 20.32
CA THR A 398 -4.89 -14.28 20.09
C THR A 398 -3.53 -13.82 20.64
N LEU A 399 -3.06 -14.33 21.77
CA LEU A 399 -1.70 -14.07 22.25
C LEU A 399 -0.64 -14.56 21.25
N GLY A 400 -0.81 -15.78 20.73
CA GLY A 400 0.01 -16.31 19.66
C GLY A 400 0.01 -15.41 18.42
N SER A 401 -1.18 -14.95 18.01
CA SER A 401 -1.38 -14.02 16.89
C SER A 401 -0.63 -12.69 17.07
N ILE A 402 -0.62 -12.11 18.28
CA ILE A 402 0.13 -10.88 18.59
C ILE A 402 1.63 -11.11 18.41
N PHE A 403 2.18 -12.22 18.93
CA PHE A 403 3.59 -12.55 18.72
C PHE A 403 3.89 -12.86 17.24
N GLY A 404 2.95 -13.47 16.53
CA GLY A 404 3.05 -13.79 15.11
C GLY A 404 3.12 -12.55 14.23
N SER A 405 2.21 -11.59 14.43
CA SER A 405 2.20 -10.35 13.66
C SER A 405 3.46 -9.50 13.90
N PHE A 406 3.88 -9.38 15.17
CA PHE A 406 5.12 -8.70 15.53
C PHE A 406 6.34 -9.40 14.94
N ALA A 407 6.47 -10.72 15.13
CA ALA A 407 7.59 -11.47 14.58
C ALA A 407 7.64 -11.37 13.05
N ALA A 408 6.50 -11.49 12.37
CA ALA A 408 6.43 -11.38 10.91
C ALA A 408 6.95 -10.03 10.41
N GLY A 409 6.42 -8.92 10.94
CA GLY A 409 6.73 -7.57 10.45
C GLY A 409 8.15 -7.10 10.75
N PHE A 410 8.70 -7.42 11.94
CA PHE A 410 9.97 -6.85 12.38
C PHE A 410 11.16 -7.81 12.38
N VAL A 411 10.91 -9.12 12.38
CA VAL A 411 11.97 -10.12 12.54
C VAL A 411 12.04 -11.05 11.33
N LEU A 412 10.93 -11.71 10.98
CA LEU A 412 10.94 -12.77 9.98
C LEU A 412 11.04 -12.22 8.55
N LEU A 413 10.27 -11.19 8.19
CA LEU A 413 10.37 -10.63 6.83
C LEU A 413 11.73 -9.97 6.57
N PRO A 414 12.26 -9.08 7.44
CA PRO A 414 13.55 -8.44 7.18
C PRO A 414 14.73 -9.42 7.15
N LEU A 415 14.72 -10.46 8.01
CA LEU A 415 15.85 -11.39 8.13
C LEU A 415 15.74 -12.60 7.21
N LEU A 416 14.53 -13.15 7.05
CA LEU A 416 14.30 -14.43 6.37
C LEU A 416 13.49 -14.30 5.09
N ARG A 417 13.02 -13.10 4.75
CA ARG A 417 12.16 -12.83 3.59
C ARG A 417 10.82 -13.57 3.69
N VAL A 418 9.92 -13.35 2.73
CA VAL A 418 8.60 -14.01 2.69
C VAL A 418 8.72 -15.53 2.72
N THR A 419 9.65 -16.11 1.95
CA THR A 419 9.83 -17.56 1.87
C THR A 419 10.26 -18.16 3.22
N GLY A 420 11.13 -17.48 3.95
CA GLY A 420 11.56 -17.90 5.28
C GLY A 420 10.50 -17.67 6.35
N ALA A 421 9.75 -16.56 6.30
CA ALA A 421 8.62 -16.31 7.20
C ALA A 421 7.55 -17.40 7.09
N VAL A 422 7.15 -17.77 5.86
CA VAL A 422 6.23 -18.90 5.59
C VAL A 422 6.81 -20.22 6.11
N SER A 423 8.12 -20.43 5.99
CA SER A 423 8.78 -21.65 6.49
C SER A 423 8.75 -21.75 8.03
N VAL A 424 8.93 -20.62 8.73
CA VAL A 424 8.81 -20.56 10.20
C VAL A 424 7.37 -20.82 10.65
N ALA A 425 6.38 -20.25 9.96
CA ALA A 425 4.96 -20.53 10.22
C ALA A 425 4.62 -22.01 9.96
N ASN A 426 5.16 -22.62 8.89
CA ASN A 426 5.01 -24.06 8.63
C ASN A 426 5.60 -24.90 9.77
N ALA A 427 6.78 -24.53 10.28
CA ALA A 427 7.40 -25.21 11.40
C ALA A 427 6.56 -25.10 12.68
N ALA A 428 5.93 -23.94 12.92
CA ALA A 428 5.01 -23.74 14.05
C ALA A 428 3.76 -24.63 13.94
N ASN A 429 3.18 -24.79 12.75
CA ASN A 429 2.05 -25.71 12.52
C ASN A 429 2.45 -27.18 12.69
N VAL A 430 3.63 -27.59 12.21
CA VAL A 430 4.14 -28.96 12.43
C VAL A 430 4.38 -29.23 13.92
N LEU A 431 4.88 -28.24 14.66
CA LEU A 431 5.04 -28.32 16.11
C LEU A 431 3.68 -28.41 16.82
N ALA A 432 2.69 -27.61 16.41
CA ALA A 432 1.33 -27.66 16.94
C ALA A 432 0.69 -29.04 16.70
N ALA A 433 0.85 -29.59 15.50
CA ALA A 433 0.41 -30.94 15.16
C ALA A 433 1.06 -32.00 16.05
N PHE A 434 2.38 -31.92 16.25
CA PHE A 434 3.12 -32.83 17.12
C PHE A 434 2.65 -32.78 18.58
N ILE A 435 2.48 -31.57 19.14
CA ILE A 435 1.98 -31.36 20.50
C ILE A 435 0.57 -31.96 20.65
N ALA A 436 -0.30 -31.75 19.66
CA ALA A 436 -1.66 -32.29 19.68
C ALA A 436 -1.68 -33.83 19.62
N LEU A 437 -0.81 -34.44 18.81
CA LEU A 437 -0.66 -35.89 18.78
C LEU A 437 -0.19 -36.45 20.12
N VAL A 438 0.85 -35.86 20.73
CA VAL A 438 1.34 -36.28 22.04
C VAL A 438 0.25 -36.11 23.10
N GLY A 439 -0.51 -35.02 23.05
CA GLY A 439 -1.67 -34.77 23.91
C GLY A 439 -2.74 -35.85 23.76
N ALA A 440 -3.11 -36.21 22.52
CA ALA A 440 -4.09 -37.26 22.24
C ALA A 440 -3.65 -38.63 22.76
N LEU A 441 -2.39 -39.02 22.49
CA LEU A 441 -1.82 -40.30 22.95
C LEU A 441 -1.70 -40.36 24.49
N HIS A 442 -1.44 -39.22 25.14
CA HIS A 442 -1.41 -39.13 26.60
C HIS A 442 -2.80 -39.33 27.22
N ILE A 443 -3.83 -38.67 26.66
CA ILE A 443 -5.23 -38.81 27.12
C ILE A 443 -5.70 -40.26 26.99
N GLU A 444 -5.36 -40.92 25.89
CA GLU A 444 -5.72 -42.33 25.62
C GLU A 444 -4.86 -43.35 26.36
N ARG A 445 -3.87 -42.91 27.16
CA ARG A 445 -2.88 -43.78 27.85
C ARG A 445 -2.15 -44.73 26.89
N SER A 446 -1.97 -44.32 25.63
CA SER A 446 -1.36 -45.11 24.55
C SER A 446 0.06 -44.65 24.18
N LEU A 447 0.63 -43.72 24.95
CA LEU A 447 1.93 -43.11 24.72
C LEU A 447 3.09 -44.14 24.80
N ARG A 448 3.63 -44.52 23.64
CA ARG A 448 4.83 -45.38 23.50
C ARG A 448 5.94 -44.60 22.77
N PRO A 449 7.23 -44.85 23.05
CA PRO A 449 8.33 -44.11 22.41
C PRO A 449 8.27 -44.11 20.88
N LYS A 450 7.91 -45.25 20.27
CA LYS A 450 7.76 -45.37 18.80
C LYS A 450 6.60 -44.53 18.23
N ALA A 451 5.53 -44.34 19.01
CA ALA A 451 4.37 -43.54 18.60
C ALA A 451 4.66 -42.03 18.57
N VAL A 452 5.74 -41.59 19.22
CA VAL A 452 6.21 -40.19 19.24
C VAL A 452 7.38 -39.99 18.27
N LEU A 453 8.33 -40.93 18.23
CA LEU A 453 9.54 -40.83 17.42
C LEU A 453 9.25 -40.74 15.92
N ILE A 454 8.33 -41.56 15.40
CA ILE A 454 8.02 -41.58 13.96
C ILE A 454 7.45 -40.23 13.50
N PRO A 455 6.39 -39.69 14.12
CA PRO A 455 5.89 -38.35 13.78
C PRO A 455 6.92 -37.24 13.94
N ALA A 456 7.76 -37.29 14.98
CA ALA A 456 8.84 -36.31 15.16
C ALA A 456 9.84 -36.36 14.00
N LEU A 457 10.26 -37.56 13.57
CA LEU A 457 11.14 -37.74 12.42
C LEU A 457 10.47 -37.30 11.11
N LEU A 458 9.18 -37.56 10.92
CA LEU A 458 8.42 -37.09 9.76
C LEU A 458 8.32 -35.57 9.73
N GLY A 459 8.04 -34.93 10.86
CA GLY A 459 8.01 -33.47 10.99
C GLY A 459 9.38 -32.84 10.71
N LEU A 460 10.45 -33.38 11.27
CA LEU A 460 11.82 -32.95 11.00
C LEU A 460 12.21 -33.17 9.53
N THR A 461 11.75 -34.26 8.92
CA THR A 461 11.97 -34.54 7.50
C THR A 461 11.20 -33.55 6.63
N PHE A 462 9.95 -33.22 6.95
CA PHE A 462 9.19 -32.20 6.23
C PHE A 462 9.86 -30.83 6.30
N ILE A 463 10.31 -30.41 7.48
CA ILE A 463 11.08 -29.16 7.66
C ILE A 463 12.38 -29.23 6.85
N GLY A 464 13.12 -30.34 6.94
CA GLY A 464 14.36 -30.56 6.19
C GLY A 464 14.16 -30.54 4.67
N LEU A 465 13.04 -31.09 4.17
CA LEU A 465 12.66 -31.03 2.75
C LEU A 465 12.35 -29.59 2.34
N GLY A 466 11.62 -28.82 3.14
CA GLY A 466 11.35 -27.40 2.87
C GLY A 466 12.62 -26.57 2.78
N VAL A 467 13.62 -26.84 3.64
CA VAL A 467 14.94 -26.18 3.58
C VAL A 467 15.77 -26.65 2.38
N ARG A 468 15.72 -27.95 2.04
CA ARG A 468 16.50 -28.53 0.95
C ARG A 468 15.95 -28.19 -0.44
N PHE A 469 14.64 -28.02 -0.54
CA PHE A 469 13.90 -27.67 -1.74
C PHE A 469 13.08 -26.42 -1.45
N PRO A 470 13.74 -25.25 -1.31
CA PRO A 470 13.03 -24.02 -1.08
C PRO A 470 12.14 -23.73 -2.30
N PRO A 471 10.94 -23.16 -2.09
CA PRO A 471 10.12 -22.69 -3.19
C PRO A 471 10.92 -21.72 -4.06
N PRO A 472 10.76 -21.80 -5.39
CA PRO A 472 11.50 -20.96 -6.30
C PRO A 472 11.04 -19.51 -6.15
N TRP A 473 12.01 -18.59 -6.16
CA TRP A 473 11.77 -17.16 -5.98
C TRP A 473 12.72 -16.40 -6.90
N GLU A 474 12.17 -15.75 -7.91
CA GLU A 474 12.93 -14.92 -8.85
C GLU A 474 12.63 -13.44 -8.55
N PRO A 475 13.52 -12.71 -7.86
CA PRO A 475 13.24 -11.35 -7.38
C PRO A 475 12.74 -10.42 -8.47
N LEU A 476 13.45 -10.35 -9.60
CA LEU A 476 13.11 -9.48 -10.72
C LEU A 476 11.71 -9.75 -11.28
N LEU A 477 11.32 -11.03 -11.37
CA LEU A 477 9.99 -11.41 -11.84
C LEU A 477 8.90 -10.98 -10.85
N MET A 478 9.13 -11.17 -9.55
CA MET A 478 8.17 -10.84 -8.50
C MET A 478 8.02 -9.33 -8.30
N THR A 479 9.06 -8.55 -8.59
CA THR A 479 9.07 -7.08 -8.48
C THR A 479 8.99 -6.38 -9.83
N ALA A 480 8.56 -7.07 -10.89
CA ALA A 480 8.42 -6.48 -12.22
C ALA A 480 7.27 -5.44 -12.33
N GLY A 481 6.46 -5.28 -11.28
CA GLY A 481 5.36 -4.31 -11.26
C GLY A 481 4.27 -4.57 -12.29
N LEU A 482 4.05 -5.84 -12.67
CA LEU A 482 3.08 -6.20 -13.73
C LEU A 482 1.66 -5.68 -13.46
N TYR A 483 1.29 -5.46 -12.19
CA TYR A 483 0.02 -4.82 -11.83
C TYR A 483 -0.16 -3.41 -12.39
N LYS A 484 0.93 -2.75 -12.81
CA LYS A 484 0.97 -1.43 -13.45
C LYS A 484 1.47 -1.55 -14.89
N TYR A 485 2.57 -2.26 -15.11
CA TYR A 485 3.31 -2.22 -16.37
C TYR A 485 2.86 -3.25 -17.43
N VAL A 486 1.82 -4.06 -17.15
CA VAL A 486 1.33 -5.06 -18.11
C VAL A 486 0.87 -4.46 -19.44
N SER A 487 0.39 -3.21 -19.46
CA SER A 487 -0.03 -2.51 -20.67
C SER A 487 1.12 -1.96 -21.51
N GLU A 488 2.36 -1.95 -21.00
CA GLU A 488 3.52 -1.31 -21.64
C GLU A 488 4.29 -2.23 -22.59
N PHE A 489 4.06 -3.55 -22.53
CA PHE A 489 4.65 -4.51 -23.46
C PHE A 489 3.57 -5.28 -24.22
N SER A 490 3.92 -5.84 -25.38
CA SER A 490 2.95 -6.46 -26.31
C SER A 490 3.02 -7.97 -26.39
N ASP A 491 4.15 -8.56 -26.01
CA ASP A 491 4.32 -10.02 -25.98
C ASP A 491 3.95 -10.55 -24.59
N HIS A 492 2.69 -10.95 -24.44
CA HIS A 492 2.14 -11.52 -23.20
C HIS A 492 2.41 -13.02 -23.06
N SER A 493 3.23 -13.62 -23.92
CA SER A 493 3.68 -15.00 -23.72
C SER A 493 4.57 -15.12 -22.49
N ARG A 494 4.73 -16.33 -21.95
CA ARG A 494 5.66 -16.59 -20.82
C ARG A 494 7.08 -16.12 -21.14
N GLU A 495 7.50 -16.24 -22.40
CA GLU A 495 8.81 -15.75 -22.86
C GLU A 495 8.86 -14.23 -22.90
N GLY A 496 7.82 -13.56 -23.40
CA GLY A 496 7.70 -12.11 -23.39
C GLY A 496 7.75 -11.50 -21.99
N VAL A 497 7.02 -12.09 -21.04
CA VAL A 497 7.06 -11.69 -19.62
C VAL A 497 8.47 -11.88 -19.03
N LEU A 498 9.15 -12.99 -19.32
CA LEU A 498 10.53 -13.22 -18.84
C LEU A 498 11.54 -12.26 -19.49
N ASN A 499 11.34 -11.90 -20.76
CA ASN A 499 12.16 -10.89 -21.44
C ASN A 499 12.00 -9.53 -20.75
N PHE A 500 10.74 -9.09 -20.59
CA PHE A 500 10.39 -7.83 -19.94
C PHE A 500 10.87 -7.75 -18.49
N ALA A 501 10.65 -8.80 -17.68
CA ALA A 501 10.91 -8.73 -16.25
C ALA A 501 12.36 -9.06 -15.86
N VAL A 502 13.00 -10.02 -16.54
CA VAL A 502 14.22 -10.67 -16.03
C VAL A 502 15.40 -10.56 -17.01
N ARG A 503 15.23 -10.99 -18.26
CA ARG A 503 16.38 -11.26 -19.14
C ARG A 503 17.12 -9.98 -19.55
N GLU A 504 16.42 -8.86 -19.66
CA GLU A 504 17.00 -7.56 -20.03
C GLU A 504 17.71 -6.83 -18.89
N TYR A 505 17.64 -7.36 -17.66
CA TYR A 505 18.14 -6.69 -16.48
C TYR A 505 19.21 -7.51 -15.74
N ASP A 506 20.12 -6.80 -15.09
CA ASP A 506 21.00 -7.32 -14.06
C ASP A 506 20.52 -6.80 -12.71
N LEU A 507 20.23 -7.72 -11.78
CA LEU A 507 19.79 -7.37 -10.42
C LEU A 507 21.00 -6.86 -9.62
N LEU A 508 20.96 -5.60 -9.20
CA LEU A 508 22.02 -4.98 -8.41
C LEU A 508 21.73 -5.06 -6.91
N PHE A 509 20.47 -4.89 -6.51
CA PHE A 509 20.04 -4.91 -5.12
C PHE A 509 18.63 -5.49 -4.98
N TYR A 510 18.42 -6.25 -3.90
CA TYR A 510 17.12 -6.76 -3.52
C TYR A 510 17.03 -6.95 -2.00
N GLU A 511 16.11 -6.24 -1.37
CA GLU A 511 15.83 -6.38 0.06
C GLU A 511 14.32 -6.33 0.32
N GLU A 512 13.84 -7.25 1.15
CA GLU A 512 12.48 -7.19 1.68
C GLU A 512 12.52 -6.40 2.99
N GLY A 513 12.33 -5.09 2.88
CA GLY A 513 12.37 -4.14 3.98
C GLY A 513 11.18 -4.20 4.93
N LEU A 514 11.16 -3.28 5.89
CA LEU A 514 10.13 -3.24 6.93
C LEU A 514 8.73 -2.98 6.35
N SER A 515 8.63 -2.01 5.45
CA SER A 515 7.37 -1.54 4.86
C SER A 515 7.23 -1.98 3.41
N SER A 516 8.34 -2.14 2.68
CA SER A 516 8.28 -2.50 1.26
C SER A 516 9.46 -3.33 0.72
N VAL A 517 9.27 -3.95 -0.45
CA VAL A 517 10.33 -4.64 -1.19
C VAL A 517 11.04 -3.63 -2.08
N VAL A 518 12.35 -3.47 -1.87
CA VAL A 518 13.19 -2.54 -2.64
C VAL A 518 14.05 -3.34 -3.60
N THR A 519 14.02 -2.94 -4.86
CA THR A 519 14.80 -3.56 -5.94
C THR A 519 15.55 -2.50 -6.72
N VAL A 520 16.84 -2.74 -6.99
CA VAL A 520 17.61 -1.95 -7.94
C VAL A 520 18.10 -2.87 -9.04
N ALA A 521 17.88 -2.50 -10.29
CA ALA A 521 18.36 -3.26 -11.43
C ALA A 521 18.89 -2.34 -12.52
N GLN A 522 19.77 -2.89 -13.36
CA GLN A 522 20.37 -2.20 -14.48
C GLN A 522 19.93 -2.85 -15.79
N SER A 523 19.51 -2.05 -16.76
CA SER A 523 19.24 -2.52 -18.12
C SER A 523 20.53 -2.88 -18.83
N LYS A 524 20.63 -4.11 -19.34
CA LYS A 524 21.78 -4.58 -20.13
C LYS A 524 21.96 -3.83 -21.44
N GLY A 525 20.85 -3.30 -21.98
CA GLY A 525 20.85 -2.59 -23.26
C GLY A 525 21.24 -1.13 -23.14
N SER A 526 20.57 -0.39 -22.24
CA SER A 526 20.76 1.06 -22.12
C SER A 526 21.75 1.46 -21.01
N GLY A 527 22.06 0.57 -20.07
CA GLY A 527 22.80 0.90 -18.85
C GLY A 527 21.97 1.65 -17.81
N ASN A 528 20.69 1.94 -18.09
CA ASN A 528 19.79 2.62 -17.16
C ASN A 528 19.68 1.84 -15.84
N ILE A 529 19.89 2.52 -14.72
CA ILE A 529 19.67 1.98 -13.39
C ILE A 529 18.34 2.52 -12.90
N TRP A 530 17.49 1.64 -12.38
CA TRP A 530 16.21 2.02 -11.80
C TRP A 530 16.04 1.41 -10.42
N LEU A 531 15.34 2.14 -9.56
CA LEU A 531 14.94 1.72 -8.22
C LEU A 531 13.43 1.55 -8.21
N ALA A 532 12.96 0.39 -7.75
CA ALA A 532 11.54 0.13 -7.57
C ALA A 532 11.19 -0.22 -6.13
N ASN A 533 10.02 0.27 -5.72
CA ASN A 533 9.39 0.04 -4.44
C ASN A 533 8.10 -0.77 -4.64
N ASN A 534 8.05 -1.99 -4.09
CA ASN A 534 7.00 -2.97 -4.35
C ASN A 534 6.72 -3.20 -5.85
N GLY A 535 7.75 -3.03 -6.69
CA GLY A 535 7.69 -3.19 -8.13
C GLY A 535 7.26 -1.96 -8.93
N LYS A 536 6.86 -0.84 -8.31
CA LYS A 536 6.74 0.45 -9.02
C LYS A 536 8.11 1.14 -9.04
N VAL A 537 8.60 1.49 -10.23
CA VAL A 537 9.83 2.28 -10.38
C VAL A 537 9.59 3.68 -9.84
N ASP A 538 10.34 4.06 -8.80
CA ASP A 538 10.28 5.38 -8.16
C ASP A 538 11.39 6.33 -8.65
N ALA A 539 12.48 5.79 -9.21
CA ALA A 539 13.61 6.57 -9.68
C ALA A 539 14.41 5.84 -10.75
N SER A 540 15.06 6.61 -11.64
CA SER A 540 16.00 6.08 -12.63
C SER A 540 17.06 7.10 -13.04
N THR A 541 18.14 6.61 -13.67
CA THR A 541 19.24 7.45 -14.20
C THR A 541 18.98 7.98 -15.61
N THR A 542 17.74 7.86 -16.12
CA THR A 542 17.38 8.35 -17.45
C THR A 542 16.05 9.08 -17.45
N VAL A 543 14.93 8.36 -17.47
CA VAL A 543 13.59 8.91 -17.71
C VAL A 543 13.16 9.87 -16.59
N ASP A 544 13.47 9.54 -15.34
CA ASP A 544 13.01 10.29 -14.17
C ASP A 544 13.95 11.45 -13.79
N MET A 545 15.12 11.57 -14.44
CA MET A 545 16.13 12.59 -14.11
C MET A 545 15.59 14.04 -14.15
N PRO A 546 14.81 14.46 -15.17
CA PRO A 546 14.30 15.82 -15.22
C PRO A 546 13.47 16.20 -13.98
N THR A 547 12.66 15.29 -13.47
CA THR A 547 11.82 15.54 -12.29
C THR A 547 12.64 15.54 -11.00
N GLN A 548 13.46 14.50 -10.78
CA GLN A 548 14.30 14.36 -9.57
C GLN A 548 15.21 15.60 -9.38
N VAL A 549 15.78 16.10 -10.47
CA VAL A 549 16.66 17.29 -10.44
C VAL A 549 15.83 18.57 -10.26
N MET A 550 14.75 18.76 -11.04
CA MET A 550 14.03 20.04 -11.05
C MET A 550 13.15 20.27 -9.83
N VAL A 551 12.62 19.23 -9.19
CA VAL A 551 11.81 19.42 -7.96
C VAL A 551 12.64 20.06 -6.84
N ALA A 552 13.96 19.81 -6.82
CA ALA A 552 14.92 20.44 -5.92
C ALA A 552 15.34 21.83 -6.37
N HIS A 553 15.65 22.06 -7.65
CA HIS A 553 16.16 23.35 -8.13
C HIS A 553 15.12 24.45 -8.30
N LEU A 554 13.89 24.12 -8.74
CA LEU A 554 12.82 25.10 -8.98
C LEU A 554 12.56 26.06 -7.81
N PRO A 555 12.47 25.60 -6.54
CA PRO A 555 12.24 26.52 -5.43
C PRO A 555 13.37 27.54 -5.18
N PHE A 556 14.61 27.27 -5.61
CA PHE A 556 15.73 28.21 -5.50
C PHE A 556 15.62 29.41 -6.47
N LEU A 557 14.65 29.40 -7.38
CA LEU A 557 14.26 30.61 -8.12
C LEU A 557 13.66 31.69 -7.20
N PHE A 558 13.10 31.28 -6.06
CA PHE A 558 12.29 32.13 -5.20
C PHE A 558 12.87 32.30 -3.79
N VAL A 559 13.67 31.33 -3.31
CA VAL A 559 14.38 31.42 -2.02
C VAL A 559 15.88 31.50 -2.28
N GLU A 560 16.46 32.68 -2.06
CA GLU A 560 17.85 32.97 -2.44
C GLU A 560 18.88 32.37 -1.48
N ALA A 561 18.55 32.23 -0.19
CA ALA A 561 19.46 31.73 0.82
C ALA A 561 18.72 30.95 1.92
N PRO A 562 18.12 29.79 1.58
CA PRO A 562 17.46 28.96 2.59
C PRO A 562 18.50 28.42 3.56
N GLU A 563 18.29 28.53 4.88
CA GLU A 563 19.20 27.96 5.88
C GLU A 563 18.77 26.54 6.28
N ASP A 564 17.46 26.35 6.48
CA ASP A 564 16.87 25.10 6.93
C ASP A 564 15.99 24.50 5.82
N VAL A 565 16.42 23.36 5.28
CA VAL A 565 15.74 22.65 4.18
C VAL A 565 15.23 21.31 4.67
N LEU A 566 13.99 20.95 4.30
CA LEU A 566 13.41 19.62 4.49
C LEU A 566 13.19 18.96 3.13
N VAL A 567 13.64 17.72 2.99
CA VAL A 567 13.35 16.84 1.85
C VAL A 567 12.54 15.64 2.35
N ILE A 568 11.34 15.43 1.78
CA ILE A 568 10.45 14.31 2.12
C ILE A 568 10.54 13.27 1.01
N GLY A 569 11.11 12.10 1.35
CA GLY A 569 11.45 11.03 0.41
C GLY A 569 12.94 11.04 0.03
N LEU A 570 13.59 9.87 0.00
CA LEU A 570 14.98 9.73 -0.45
C LEU A 570 15.08 9.08 -1.83
N ALA A 571 14.43 7.92 -2.02
CA ALA A 571 14.53 7.10 -3.23
C ALA A 571 15.99 6.90 -3.72
N SER A 572 16.34 7.37 -4.92
CA SER A 572 17.70 7.33 -5.48
C SER A 572 18.68 8.30 -4.81
N GLY A 573 18.18 9.25 -4.03
CA GLY A 573 18.95 10.35 -3.47
C GLY A 573 19.20 11.51 -4.42
N ILE A 574 18.81 11.44 -5.70
CA ILE A 574 19.12 12.48 -6.70
C ILE A 574 18.57 13.85 -6.30
N THR A 575 17.32 13.90 -5.83
CA THR A 575 16.67 15.13 -5.36
C THR A 575 17.38 15.75 -4.16
N LEU A 576 17.79 14.91 -3.21
CA LEU A 576 18.60 15.35 -2.07
C LEU A 576 19.97 15.86 -2.55
N GLY A 577 20.60 15.13 -3.48
CA GLY A 577 21.82 15.51 -4.20
C GLY A 577 21.76 16.90 -4.79
N ALA A 578 20.76 17.15 -5.63
CA ALA A 578 20.52 18.44 -6.25
C ALA A 578 20.36 19.56 -5.20
N ALA A 579 19.72 19.27 -4.05
CA ALA A 579 19.64 20.22 -2.94
C ALA A 579 21.01 20.51 -2.28
N THR A 580 21.89 19.51 -2.16
CA THR A 580 23.26 19.70 -1.62
C THR A 580 24.17 20.53 -2.53
N LEU A 581 23.85 20.67 -3.83
CA LEU A 581 24.65 21.50 -4.74
C LEU A 581 24.55 23.01 -4.42
N HIS A 582 23.52 23.44 -3.70
CA HIS A 582 23.39 24.81 -3.20
C HIS A 582 24.18 24.98 -1.90
N GLN A 583 24.91 26.08 -1.75
CA GLN A 583 25.84 26.28 -0.63
C GLN A 583 25.19 26.98 0.57
N GLU A 584 24.06 27.63 0.35
CA GLU A 584 23.32 28.43 1.31
C GLU A 584 22.68 27.59 2.43
N PRO A 585 22.11 26.39 2.17
CA PRO A 585 21.62 25.51 3.23
C PRO A 585 22.70 25.22 4.26
N LYS A 586 22.35 25.42 5.54
CA LYS A 586 23.17 25.05 6.70
C LYS A 586 22.76 23.69 7.25
N SER A 587 21.49 23.34 7.11
CA SER A 587 20.91 22.06 7.53
C SER A 587 19.94 21.57 6.46
N ILE A 588 20.11 20.31 6.04
CA ILE A 588 19.21 19.63 5.11
C ILE A 588 18.72 18.36 5.81
N GLU A 589 17.48 18.37 6.29
CA GLU A 589 16.86 17.18 6.84
C GLU A 589 16.22 16.37 5.71
N VAL A 590 16.53 15.07 5.62
CA VAL A 590 15.85 14.15 4.71
C VAL A 590 15.07 13.11 5.49
N VAL A 591 13.79 12.95 5.16
CA VAL A 591 12.90 12.01 5.84
C VAL A 591 12.62 10.83 4.92
N GLU A 592 13.04 9.64 5.33
CA GLU A 592 12.84 8.39 4.60
C GLU A 592 12.25 7.33 5.54
N LEU A 593 11.16 6.69 5.11
CA LEU A 593 10.41 5.72 5.91
C LEU A 593 11.04 4.33 5.89
N GLU A 594 11.65 3.93 4.76
CA GLU A 594 12.14 2.58 4.51
C GLU A 594 13.67 2.52 4.57
N PRO A 595 14.26 1.89 5.61
CA PRO A 595 15.72 1.76 5.72
C PRO A 595 16.39 1.06 4.54
N SER A 596 15.67 0.19 3.82
CA SER A 596 16.21 -0.47 2.62
C SER A 596 16.44 0.50 1.46
N ILE A 597 15.72 1.63 1.40
CA ILE A 597 15.92 2.69 0.40
C ILE A 597 17.27 3.37 0.62
N LEU A 598 17.69 3.59 1.87
CA LEU A 598 19.01 4.14 2.19
C LEU A 598 20.15 3.29 1.60
N LYS A 599 20.04 1.96 1.71
CA LYS A 599 21.04 1.06 1.15
C LYS A 599 20.99 1.04 -0.37
N ALA A 600 19.79 1.14 -0.93
CA ALA A 600 19.56 1.16 -2.37
C ALA A 600 20.04 2.46 -3.04
N SER A 601 19.97 3.61 -2.35
CA SER A 601 20.42 4.90 -2.89
C SER A 601 21.91 4.90 -3.20
N HIS A 602 22.73 4.10 -2.49
CA HIS A 602 24.16 3.98 -2.76
C HIS A 602 24.51 3.42 -4.14
N TYR A 603 23.57 2.75 -4.83
CA TYR A 603 23.75 2.33 -6.22
C TYR A 603 23.62 3.50 -7.21
N PHE A 604 23.28 4.69 -6.73
CA PHE A 604 23.14 5.93 -7.48
C PHE A 604 24.18 6.98 -7.06
N ASP A 605 25.19 6.65 -6.23
CA ASP A 605 26.18 7.62 -5.73
C ASP A 605 26.93 8.37 -6.85
N ASP A 606 27.13 7.72 -8.01
CA ASP A 606 27.71 8.33 -9.22
C ASP A 606 26.79 9.36 -9.92
N TYR A 607 25.51 9.41 -9.53
CA TYR A 607 24.45 10.22 -10.17
C TYR A 607 23.77 11.20 -9.22
N ASN A 608 23.82 10.96 -7.90
CA ASN A 608 23.14 11.76 -6.90
C ASN A 608 24.08 12.70 -6.11
N HIS A 609 25.38 12.73 -6.43
CA HIS A 609 26.40 13.51 -5.72
C HIS A 609 26.70 13.06 -4.29
N ASP A 610 26.44 11.79 -3.95
CA ASP A 610 26.66 11.17 -2.63
C ASP A 610 26.15 12.05 -1.47
N PRO A 611 24.84 12.40 -1.46
CA PRO A 611 24.33 13.44 -0.57
C PRO A 611 24.41 13.06 0.91
N LEU A 612 24.45 11.76 1.21
CA LEU A 612 24.47 11.26 2.58
C LEU A 612 25.84 11.43 3.25
N SER A 613 26.88 11.72 2.47
CA SER A 613 28.19 12.09 3.00
C SER A 613 28.34 13.60 3.27
N ASP A 614 27.38 14.42 2.82
CA ASP A 614 27.37 15.86 3.09
C ASP A 614 27.11 16.11 4.59
N PRO A 615 27.99 16.87 5.30
CA PRO A 615 27.86 17.09 6.73
C PRO A 615 26.63 17.93 7.13
N ARG A 616 25.97 18.58 6.17
CA ARG A 616 24.73 19.34 6.38
C ARG A 616 23.51 18.44 6.33
N VAL A 617 23.63 17.24 5.77
CA VAL A 617 22.52 16.31 5.61
C VAL A 617 22.30 15.50 6.88
N LYS A 618 21.05 15.48 7.32
CA LYS A 618 20.59 14.69 8.47
C LYS A 618 19.47 13.76 8.03
N LEU A 619 19.77 12.46 7.99
CA LEU A 619 18.78 11.42 7.72
C LEU A 619 17.88 11.19 8.94
N ILE A 620 16.57 11.21 8.70
CA ILE A 620 15.53 10.98 9.69
C ILE A 620 14.68 9.79 9.22
N ALA A 621 14.84 8.66 9.92
CA ALA A 621 14.03 7.48 9.68
C ALA A 621 12.63 7.66 10.28
N ASN A 622 11.72 8.27 9.53
CA ASN A 622 10.35 8.55 9.98
C ASN A 622 9.37 8.68 8.80
N ASP A 623 8.08 8.72 9.11
CA ASP A 623 7.03 9.10 8.17
C ASP A 623 7.05 10.63 7.95
N GLY A 624 6.96 11.07 6.69
CA GLY A 624 7.06 12.49 6.33
C GLY A 624 5.98 13.39 6.95
N ARG A 625 4.77 12.86 7.10
CA ARG A 625 3.66 13.56 7.78
C ARG A 625 3.87 13.59 9.28
N ASN A 626 4.24 12.46 9.89
CA ASN A 626 4.54 12.44 11.32
C ASN A 626 5.72 13.38 11.64
N HIS A 627 6.76 13.43 10.82
CA HIS A 627 7.88 14.35 11.01
C HIS A 627 7.43 15.82 10.99
N LEU A 628 6.62 16.23 10.01
CA LEU A 628 6.06 17.58 9.95
C LEU A 628 5.16 17.91 11.14
N LEU A 629 4.41 16.93 11.65
CA LEU A 629 3.58 17.10 12.85
C LEU A 629 4.45 17.43 14.07
N LEU A 630 5.57 16.72 14.24
CA LEU A 630 6.52 16.91 15.34
C LEU A 630 7.38 18.17 15.21
N ALA A 631 7.63 18.63 13.99
CA ALA A 631 8.43 19.81 13.71
C ALA A 631 7.88 21.08 14.38
N GLN A 632 8.77 22.02 14.67
CA GLN A 632 8.39 23.31 15.22
C GLN A 632 7.73 24.19 14.14
N GLU A 633 6.88 25.12 14.56
CA GLU A 633 6.35 26.14 13.65
C GLU A 633 7.49 27.02 13.13
N GLY A 634 7.48 27.32 11.83
CA GLY A 634 8.55 28.09 11.18
C GLY A 634 9.93 27.41 11.22
N ALA A 635 9.99 26.08 11.19
CA ALA A 635 11.25 25.33 11.21
C ALA A 635 12.05 25.43 9.89
N TYR A 636 11.39 25.59 8.75
CA TYR A 636 12.03 25.44 7.43
C TYR A 636 11.88 26.69 6.56
N ASP A 637 12.94 27.03 5.82
CA ASP A 637 12.88 28.01 4.72
C ASP A 637 12.33 27.36 3.43
N LEU A 638 12.63 26.07 3.25
CA LEU A 638 12.26 25.30 2.06
C LEU A 638 11.84 23.89 2.45
N ILE A 639 10.68 23.46 1.94
CA ILE A 639 10.24 22.07 2.00
C ILE A 639 10.12 21.53 0.57
N ILE A 640 10.86 20.47 0.27
CA ILE A 640 10.80 19.71 -0.99
C ILE A 640 10.12 18.37 -0.69
N SER A 641 9.03 18.09 -1.39
CA SER A 641 8.18 16.93 -1.16
C SER A 641 8.04 16.13 -2.45
N GLU A 642 8.75 14.99 -2.49
CA GLU A 642 8.72 14.02 -3.60
C GLU A 642 8.48 12.60 -3.05
N PRO A 643 7.29 12.35 -2.49
CA PRO A 643 6.91 10.99 -2.11
C PRO A 643 6.56 10.15 -3.36
N SER A 644 6.27 8.86 -3.15
CA SER A 644 5.74 8.01 -4.24
C SER A 644 4.31 8.40 -4.65
N ASN A 645 3.65 7.60 -5.48
CA ASN A 645 2.37 7.97 -6.09
C ASN A 645 1.20 8.01 -5.06
N PRO A 646 0.23 8.92 -5.20
CA PRO A 646 -0.88 9.10 -4.25
C PRO A 646 -1.94 7.99 -4.30
N TRP A 647 -1.89 7.08 -5.28
CA TRP A 647 -2.76 5.88 -5.30
C TRP A 647 -2.28 4.79 -4.33
N LEU A 648 -1.07 4.90 -3.78
CA LEU A 648 -0.55 4.01 -2.75
C LEU A 648 -1.13 4.40 -1.38
N THR A 649 -1.59 3.40 -0.63
CA THR A 649 -2.08 3.61 0.74
C THR A 649 -0.97 4.19 1.61
N GLY A 650 -1.32 5.20 2.40
CA GLY A 650 -0.40 5.93 3.26
C GLY A 650 0.30 7.11 2.58
N VAL A 651 0.60 7.02 1.28
CA VAL A 651 1.22 8.10 0.52
C VAL A 651 0.21 9.20 0.16
N SER A 652 -1.05 8.83 -0.08
CA SER A 652 -2.18 9.76 -0.25
C SER A 652 -2.29 10.82 0.87
N ASN A 653 -1.86 10.47 2.09
CA ASN A 653 -1.87 11.35 3.26
C ASN A 653 -0.91 12.54 3.14
N LEU A 654 0.01 12.52 2.16
CA LEU A 654 0.95 13.59 1.82
C LEU A 654 0.40 14.53 0.73
N PHE A 655 -0.88 14.37 0.37
CA PHE A 655 -1.55 15.15 -0.66
C PHE A 655 -2.90 15.73 -0.19
N THR A 656 -3.14 15.75 1.13
CA THR A 656 -4.40 16.24 1.70
C THR A 656 -4.33 17.71 2.09
N LEU A 657 -5.50 18.35 2.21
CA LEU A 657 -5.65 19.72 2.67
C LEU A 657 -4.92 19.94 4.00
N GLN A 658 -5.16 19.05 4.96
CA GLN A 658 -4.57 19.09 6.29
C GLN A 658 -3.05 18.97 6.26
N PHE A 659 -2.51 18.13 5.36
CA PHE A 659 -1.06 17.99 5.22
C PHE A 659 -0.40 19.26 4.68
N PHE A 660 -0.99 19.89 3.67
CA PHE A 660 -0.46 21.15 3.14
C PHE A 660 -0.63 22.31 4.14
N GLU A 661 -1.75 22.37 4.89
CA GLU A 661 -1.92 23.34 5.99
C GLU A 661 -0.86 23.15 7.07
N MET A 662 -0.57 21.90 7.45
CA MET A 662 0.53 21.56 8.35
C MET A 662 1.85 22.09 7.77
N GLY A 663 2.19 21.74 6.53
CA GLY A 663 3.39 22.23 5.84
C GLY A 663 3.53 23.75 5.87
N LYS A 664 2.46 24.49 5.57
CA LYS A 664 2.43 25.96 5.60
C LYS A 664 2.80 26.53 6.97
N THR A 665 2.36 25.91 8.07
CA THR A 665 2.73 26.37 9.43
C THR A 665 4.18 26.05 9.81
N ARG A 666 4.84 25.12 9.11
CA ARG A 666 6.24 24.72 9.34
C ARG A 666 7.21 25.53 8.49
N LEU A 667 6.72 26.27 7.51
CA LEU A 667 7.50 27.25 6.76
C LEU A 667 7.68 28.55 7.54
N LYS A 668 8.88 29.13 7.46
CA LYS A 668 9.15 30.51 7.88
C LYS A 668 8.40 31.50 6.97
N PRO A 669 8.18 32.75 7.39
CA PRO A 669 7.56 33.77 6.54
C PRO A 669 8.36 33.98 5.24
N GLY A 670 7.72 33.80 4.09
CA GLY A 670 8.36 33.80 2.77
C GLY A 670 9.02 32.47 2.38
N GLY A 671 8.90 31.44 3.20
CA GLY A 671 9.37 30.09 2.87
C GLY A 671 8.58 29.48 1.71
N VAL A 672 9.17 28.48 1.07
CA VAL A 672 8.65 27.88 -0.16
C VAL A 672 8.43 26.38 0.01
N TRP A 673 7.31 25.90 -0.53
CA TRP A 673 7.00 24.48 -0.67
C TRP A 673 7.15 24.07 -2.14
N SER A 674 7.88 22.98 -2.42
CA SER A 674 7.99 22.34 -3.74
C SER A 674 7.35 20.95 -3.67
N GLN A 675 6.27 20.73 -4.43
CA GLN A 675 5.49 19.49 -4.44
C GLN A 675 5.52 18.85 -5.82
N TRP A 676 5.99 17.61 -5.90
CA TRP A 676 5.80 16.78 -7.09
C TRP A 676 4.35 16.28 -7.20
N VAL A 677 3.82 16.23 -8.43
CA VAL A 677 2.51 15.67 -8.79
C VAL A 677 2.60 14.99 -10.15
N GLN A 678 2.17 13.73 -10.26
CA GLN A 678 2.11 13.00 -11.54
C GLN A 678 0.83 13.29 -12.35
N LEU A 679 0.86 13.01 -13.65
CA LEU A 679 -0.28 13.04 -14.57
C LEU A 679 -0.83 11.64 -14.90
N TYR A 680 -0.11 10.57 -14.56
CA TYR A 680 -0.51 9.19 -14.84
C TYR A 680 -1.12 8.49 -13.62
N GLY A 681 -1.94 7.47 -13.85
CA GLY A 681 -2.51 6.62 -12.79
C GLY A 681 -3.54 7.32 -11.90
N MET A 682 -4.16 8.42 -12.38
CA MET A 682 -5.27 9.11 -11.72
C MET A 682 -6.19 9.76 -12.76
N GLY A 683 -7.47 9.92 -12.45
CA GLY A 683 -8.41 10.60 -13.35
C GLY A 683 -8.28 12.13 -13.32
N GLN A 684 -8.94 12.79 -14.27
CA GLN A 684 -9.02 14.25 -14.35
C GLN A 684 -9.58 14.91 -13.08
N ASP A 685 -10.59 14.30 -12.45
CA ASP A 685 -11.18 14.83 -11.23
C ASP A 685 -10.26 14.71 -10.02
N ASP A 686 -9.41 13.65 -10.00
CA ASP A 686 -8.36 13.48 -8.99
C ASP A 686 -7.31 14.58 -9.13
N LEU A 687 -6.83 14.83 -10.36
CA LEU A 687 -5.89 15.90 -10.62
C LEU A 687 -6.48 17.26 -10.23
N ARG A 688 -7.71 17.57 -10.65
CA ARG A 688 -8.40 18.82 -10.27
C ARG A 688 -8.48 18.96 -8.75
N SER A 689 -8.79 17.89 -8.03
CA SER A 689 -8.83 17.86 -6.56
C SER A 689 -7.46 18.20 -5.96
N LEU A 690 -6.39 17.55 -6.42
CA LEU A 690 -5.02 17.81 -5.96
C LEU A 690 -4.59 19.26 -6.20
N LEU A 691 -4.83 19.77 -7.42
CA LEU A 691 -4.50 21.15 -7.79
C LEU A 691 -5.29 22.16 -6.93
N ARG A 692 -6.60 21.95 -6.74
CA ARG A 692 -7.45 22.81 -5.90
C ARG A 692 -6.96 22.85 -4.47
N THR A 693 -6.64 21.67 -3.93
CA THR A 693 -6.24 21.48 -2.53
C THR A 693 -4.96 22.27 -2.25
N PHE A 694 -3.93 22.13 -3.09
CA PHE A 694 -2.68 22.87 -2.95
C PHE A 694 -2.88 24.39 -3.15
N ALA A 695 -3.57 24.80 -4.21
CA ALA A 695 -3.82 26.20 -4.55
C ALA A 695 -4.71 26.94 -3.52
N THR A 696 -5.47 26.20 -2.71
CA THR A 696 -6.28 26.80 -1.63
C THR A 696 -5.44 27.15 -0.41
N VAL A 697 -4.42 26.33 -0.10
CA VAL A 697 -3.56 26.53 1.07
C VAL A 697 -2.58 27.68 0.87
N TYR A 698 -1.97 27.76 -0.31
CA TYR A 698 -0.95 28.77 -0.63
C TYR A 698 -1.55 29.92 -1.45
N PRO A 699 -1.40 31.19 -1.01
CA PRO A 699 -1.91 32.35 -1.74
C PRO A 699 -1.14 32.65 -3.03
N TYR A 700 0.12 32.18 -3.15
CA TYR A 700 0.90 32.29 -4.37
C TYR A 700 1.38 30.90 -4.78
N VAL A 701 1.03 30.50 -6.01
CA VAL A 701 1.40 29.19 -6.57
C VAL A 701 1.82 29.36 -8.01
N VAL A 702 2.86 28.64 -8.41
CA VAL A 702 3.26 28.45 -9.80
C VAL A 702 3.37 26.96 -10.11
N LEU A 703 2.98 26.59 -11.32
CA LEU A 703 3.06 25.22 -11.83
C LEU A 703 4.16 25.12 -12.88
N PHE A 704 4.98 24.08 -12.78
CA PHE A 704 5.97 23.69 -13.79
C PHE A 704 5.68 22.28 -14.32
N ALA A 705 5.97 22.03 -15.59
CA ALA A 705 6.03 20.69 -16.17
C ALA A 705 7.50 20.28 -16.34
N THR A 706 7.92 19.22 -15.66
CA THR A 706 9.32 18.75 -15.65
C THR A 706 9.53 17.62 -16.65
N ILE A 707 8.52 16.77 -16.83
CA ILE A 707 8.39 15.84 -17.93
C ILE A 707 7.04 16.15 -18.57
N GLU A 708 7.06 16.54 -19.85
CA GLU A 708 5.91 17.13 -20.53
C GLU A 708 4.64 16.32 -20.28
N ASP A 709 4.61 15.03 -20.59
CA ASP A 709 3.40 14.19 -20.47
C ASP A 709 3.30 13.37 -19.17
N ALA A 710 4.13 13.63 -18.16
CA ALA A 710 4.20 12.77 -16.97
C ALA A 710 4.18 13.53 -15.64
N ASP A 711 5.05 14.52 -15.43
CA ASP A 711 5.34 15.00 -14.08
C ASP A 711 5.34 16.53 -13.97
N LEU A 712 4.56 17.00 -13.00
CA LEU A 712 4.37 18.38 -12.61
C LEU A 712 5.08 18.70 -11.29
N VAL A 713 5.46 19.96 -11.12
CA VAL A 713 5.94 20.51 -9.85
C VAL A 713 5.14 21.77 -9.51
N LEU A 714 4.48 21.74 -8.35
CA LEU A 714 3.79 22.88 -7.77
C LEU A 714 4.72 23.56 -6.77
N VAL A 715 4.94 24.86 -6.94
CA VAL A 715 5.70 25.68 -5.99
C VAL A 715 4.75 26.68 -5.33
N GLY A 716 4.69 26.69 -4.00
CA GLY A 716 3.76 27.50 -3.21
C GLY A 716 4.43 28.30 -2.10
N SER A 717 3.91 29.50 -1.79
CA SER A 717 4.40 30.36 -0.69
C SER A 717 3.31 31.29 -0.15
N ASP A 718 3.55 31.88 1.02
CA ASP A 718 2.77 32.99 1.59
C ASP A 718 3.16 34.36 0.99
N ARG A 719 4.24 34.42 0.19
CA ARG A 719 4.70 35.62 -0.53
C ARG A 719 4.69 35.44 -2.04
N PRO A 720 4.64 36.54 -2.82
CA PRO A 720 4.72 36.47 -4.28
C PRO A 720 5.93 35.69 -4.78
N LEU A 721 5.74 34.91 -5.85
CA LEU A 721 6.76 34.11 -6.52
C LEU A 721 7.13 34.72 -7.89
N PRO A 722 7.86 35.85 -7.94
CA PRO A 722 8.14 36.53 -9.20
C PRO A 722 9.12 35.71 -10.06
N LEU A 723 8.72 35.40 -11.28
CA LEU A 723 9.59 34.80 -12.28
C LEU A 723 10.39 35.88 -13.01
N SER A 724 11.70 35.71 -13.09
CA SER A 724 12.58 36.63 -13.81
C SER A 724 13.75 35.88 -14.45
N VAL A 725 14.30 36.46 -15.52
CA VAL A 725 15.53 35.95 -16.15
C VAL A 725 16.69 35.97 -15.17
N GLY A 726 16.82 37.03 -14.36
CA GLY A 726 17.86 37.12 -13.33
C GLY A 726 17.77 36.01 -12.27
N ALA A 727 16.57 35.58 -11.87
CA ALA A 727 16.43 34.43 -10.96
C ALA A 727 16.92 33.13 -11.60
N ALA A 728 16.59 32.89 -12.87
CA ALA A 728 17.07 31.73 -13.61
C ALA A 728 18.59 31.79 -13.87
N GLU A 729 19.14 32.96 -14.20
CA GLU A 729 20.59 33.19 -14.31
C GLU A 729 21.31 32.88 -13.00
N ARG A 730 20.76 33.33 -11.87
CA ARG A 730 21.31 33.00 -10.54
C ARG A 730 21.30 31.51 -10.27
N LEU A 731 20.21 30.82 -10.61
CA LEU A 731 20.15 29.36 -10.46
C LEU A 731 21.28 28.67 -11.24
N LEU A 732 21.46 29.02 -12.52
CA LEU A 732 22.53 28.43 -13.35
C LEU A 732 23.94 28.84 -12.89
N SER A 733 24.09 30.01 -12.26
CA SER A 733 25.40 30.52 -11.83
C SER A 733 25.73 30.25 -10.36
N ALA A 734 24.78 29.70 -9.58
CA ALA A 734 24.95 29.42 -8.15
C ALA A 734 26.15 28.48 -7.90
N ASN A 735 26.25 27.42 -8.69
CA ASN A 735 27.33 26.44 -8.62
C ASN A 735 27.55 25.81 -10.01
N PRO A 736 28.80 25.67 -10.49
CA PRO A 736 29.10 24.97 -11.75
C PRO A 736 28.50 23.56 -11.85
N ALA A 737 28.37 22.86 -10.72
CA ALA A 737 27.74 21.54 -10.68
C ALA A 737 26.23 21.60 -11.01
N VAL A 738 25.52 22.65 -10.57
CA VAL A 738 24.10 22.86 -10.91
C VAL A 738 23.96 23.06 -12.42
N ALA A 739 24.79 23.92 -13.02
CA ALA A 739 24.75 24.13 -14.47
C ALA A 739 25.01 22.84 -15.26
N GLU A 740 25.97 22.03 -14.81
CA GLU A 740 26.30 20.76 -15.44
C GLU A 740 25.17 19.74 -15.31
N GLU A 741 24.52 19.65 -14.15
CA GLU A 741 23.37 18.77 -13.92
C GLU A 741 22.17 19.18 -14.78
N LEU A 742 21.82 20.48 -14.81
CA LEU A 742 20.77 21.01 -15.67
C LEU A 742 21.03 20.72 -17.16
N ARG A 743 22.31 20.79 -17.59
CA ARG A 743 22.71 20.46 -18.96
C ARG A 743 22.45 18.99 -19.30
N GLN A 744 22.57 18.06 -18.35
CA GLN A 744 22.29 16.64 -18.56
C GLN A 744 20.80 16.38 -18.86
N ILE A 745 19.91 17.19 -18.29
CA ILE A 745 18.46 17.15 -18.56
C ILE A 745 18.03 18.14 -19.65
N SER A 746 18.96 18.58 -20.51
CA SER A 746 18.70 19.48 -21.65
C SER A 746 18.18 20.88 -21.29
N ILE A 747 18.54 21.39 -20.11
CA ILE A 747 18.35 22.80 -19.73
C ILE A 747 19.71 23.49 -19.85
N LEU A 748 19.87 24.27 -20.93
CA LEU A 748 21.18 24.81 -21.34
C LEU A 748 21.38 26.28 -20.95
N ASP A 749 20.30 26.99 -20.65
CA ASP A 749 20.29 28.44 -20.44
C ASP A 749 19.11 28.85 -19.53
N PRO A 750 19.08 30.11 -19.05
CA PRO A 750 18.01 30.60 -18.17
C PRO A 750 16.61 30.49 -18.76
N PHE A 751 16.44 30.63 -20.08
CA PHE A 751 15.15 30.50 -20.73
C PHE A 751 14.69 29.04 -20.76
N GLY A 752 15.62 28.08 -20.85
CA GLY A 752 15.33 26.65 -20.67
C GLY A 752 14.57 26.36 -19.37
N VAL A 753 14.97 26.98 -18.25
CA VAL A 753 14.24 26.86 -16.97
C VAL A 753 12.85 27.50 -17.06
N LEU A 754 12.79 28.71 -17.61
CA LEU A 754 11.54 29.48 -17.71
C LEU A 754 10.50 28.83 -18.64
N THR A 755 10.92 28.03 -19.63
CA THR A 755 9.98 27.29 -20.50
C THR A 755 9.18 26.22 -19.74
N LEU A 756 9.69 25.72 -18.61
CA LEU A 756 9.01 24.71 -17.79
C LEU A 756 7.74 25.26 -17.13
N TYR A 757 7.66 26.57 -16.90
CA TYR A 757 6.48 27.22 -16.32
C TYR A 757 5.25 26.91 -17.16
N GLN A 758 4.13 26.60 -16.51
CA GLN A 758 2.85 26.32 -17.14
C GLN A 758 1.82 27.40 -16.83
N LEU A 759 1.51 27.62 -15.55
CA LEU A 759 0.48 28.59 -15.14
C LEU A 759 0.62 28.97 -13.66
N ASP A 760 -0.13 29.98 -13.25
CA ASP A 760 -0.19 30.51 -11.90
C ASP A 760 -1.39 29.95 -11.11
N ARG A 761 -1.56 30.43 -9.88
CA ARG A 761 -2.65 30.04 -8.99
C ARG A 761 -4.04 30.24 -9.60
N ASP A 762 -4.28 31.34 -10.31
CA ASP A 762 -5.60 31.63 -10.86
C ASP A 762 -5.94 30.67 -11.99
N GLY A 763 -4.96 30.34 -12.85
CA GLY A 763 -5.11 29.27 -13.83
C GLY A 763 -5.39 27.91 -13.19
N LEU A 764 -4.71 27.58 -12.07
CA LEU A 764 -4.92 26.32 -11.36
C LEU A 764 -6.34 26.22 -10.80
N LEU A 765 -6.84 27.29 -10.19
CA LEU A 765 -8.21 27.35 -9.67
C LEU A 765 -9.26 27.31 -10.78
N GLU A 766 -8.97 27.89 -11.94
CA GLU A 766 -9.87 27.80 -13.10
C GLU A 766 -9.97 26.35 -13.62
N ILE A 767 -8.83 25.64 -13.72
CA ILE A 767 -8.80 24.23 -14.14
C ILE A 767 -9.51 23.33 -13.11
N ALA A 768 -9.26 23.60 -11.83
CA ALA A 768 -9.81 22.84 -10.73
C ALA A 768 -11.33 23.02 -10.58
N GLY A 769 -11.84 24.23 -10.82
CA GLY A 769 -13.25 24.58 -10.65
C GLY A 769 -13.77 24.21 -9.26
N ASP A 770 -14.92 23.53 -9.22
CA ASP A 770 -15.59 23.11 -7.99
C ASP A 770 -15.18 21.70 -7.50
N ALA A 771 -14.12 21.10 -8.05
CA ALA A 771 -13.67 19.76 -7.66
C ALA A 771 -13.44 19.65 -6.13
N PRO A 772 -13.93 18.60 -5.45
CA PRO A 772 -13.79 18.50 -4.00
C PRO A 772 -12.31 18.52 -3.56
N PHE A 773 -12.03 19.01 -2.35
CA PHE A 773 -10.69 18.90 -1.78
C PHE A 773 -10.34 17.45 -1.49
N ASN A 774 -9.06 17.08 -1.59
CA ASN A 774 -8.57 15.82 -1.05
C ASN A 774 -8.31 16.02 0.45
N THR A 775 -9.01 15.29 1.32
CA THR A 775 -8.95 15.48 2.76
C THR A 775 -8.69 14.16 3.48
N ASP A 776 -8.20 14.24 4.71
CA ASP A 776 -8.01 13.06 5.57
C ASP A 776 -9.32 12.28 5.83
N ASP A 777 -10.48 12.96 5.73
CA ASP A 777 -11.79 12.36 5.96
C ASP A 777 -12.36 11.65 4.71
N ASN A 778 -12.25 12.28 3.53
CA ASN A 778 -12.89 11.73 2.33
C ASN A 778 -12.05 10.70 1.58
N LEU A 779 -10.73 10.67 1.81
CA LEU A 779 -9.80 9.69 1.24
C LEU A 779 -9.89 9.60 -0.29
N LEU A 780 -10.28 10.70 -0.95
CA LEU A 780 -10.75 10.71 -2.33
C LEU A 780 -9.75 10.04 -3.27
N VAL A 781 -8.54 10.58 -3.35
CA VAL A 781 -7.50 10.12 -4.29
C VAL A 781 -7.01 8.71 -3.96
N GLU A 782 -7.02 8.32 -2.68
CA GLU A 782 -6.59 6.98 -2.26
C GLU A 782 -7.50 5.87 -2.82
N PHE A 783 -8.81 6.14 -2.94
CA PHE A 783 -9.77 5.17 -3.46
C PHE A 783 -10.05 5.32 -4.96
N SER A 784 -10.02 6.54 -5.51
CA SER A 784 -10.32 6.77 -6.93
C SER A 784 -9.14 6.41 -7.84
N ALA A 785 -7.93 6.88 -7.54
CA ALA A 785 -6.77 6.76 -8.42
C ALA A 785 -6.37 5.32 -8.77
N PRO A 786 -6.41 4.32 -7.85
CA PRO A 786 -6.09 2.93 -8.19
C PRO A 786 -6.96 2.32 -9.31
N ARG A 787 -8.14 2.90 -9.60
CA ARG A 787 -9.03 2.45 -10.67
C ARG A 787 -8.56 2.86 -12.07
N TYR A 788 -7.54 3.71 -12.17
CA TYR A 788 -7.02 4.25 -13.43
C TYR A 788 -5.64 3.68 -13.83
N LEU A 789 -5.10 2.70 -13.08
CA LEU A 789 -3.74 2.20 -13.29
C LEU A 789 -3.48 1.61 -14.68
N HIS A 790 -4.49 1.08 -15.38
CA HIS A 790 -4.33 0.50 -16.73
C HIS A 790 -4.85 1.40 -17.86
N ARG A 791 -5.19 2.67 -17.56
CA ARG A 791 -5.65 3.66 -18.55
C ARG A 791 -4.57 4.70 -18.83
N ASP A 792 -4.48 5.14 -20.09
CA ASP A 792 -3.65 6.28 -20.46
C ASP A 792 -4.30 7.58 -19.97
N THR A 793 -3.92 7.98 -18.77
CA THR A 793 -4.42 9.17 -18.07
C THR A 793 -3.49 10.37 -18.25
N SER A 794 -2.22 10.15 -18.61
CA SER A 794 -1.25 11.20 -18.88
C SER A 794 -1.74 12.15 -19.96
N THR A 795 -2.14 11.60 -21.11
CA THR A 795 -2.64 12.39 -22.24
C THR A 795 -3.92 13.15 -21.88
N GLU A 796 -4.85 12.49 -21.18
CA GLU A 796 -6.14 13.07 -20.77
C GLU A 796 -5.94 14.22 -19.77
N ASN A 797 -5.05 14.04 -18.79
CA ASN A 797 -4.76 15.04 -17.78
C ASN A 797 -3.99 16.22 -18.35
N MET A 798 -3.07 15.98 -19.31
CA MET A 798 -2.37 17.06 -19.98
C MET A 798 -3.32 17.95 -20.80
N GLN A 799 -4.37 17.39 -21.39
CA GLN A 799 -5.40 18.19 -22.09
C GLN A 799 -6.17 19.15 -21.18
N LEU A 800 -6.11 19.00 -19.85
CA LEU A 800 -6.63 19.99 -18.91
C LEU A 800 -5.69 21.19 -18.73
N ILE A 801 -4.38 20.95 -18.77
CA ILE A 801 -3.35 21.93 -18.48
C ILE A 801 -3.02 22.77 -19.71
N LEU A 802 -2.74 22.13 -20.86
CA LEU A 802 -2.25 22.82 -22.06
C LEU A 802 -3.12 23.99 -22.53
N PRO A 803 -4.47 23.91 -22.55
CA PRO A 803 -5.29 25.02 -23.04
C PRO A 803 -5.21 26.27 -22.17
N LYS A 804 -4.77 26.12 -20.91
CA LYS A 804 -4.64 27.18 -19.91
C LYS A 804 -3.18 27.58 -19.67
N ALA A 805 -2.23 26.82 -20.20
CA ALA A 805 -0.82 27.11 -20.07
C ALA A 805 -0.50 28.48 -20.71
N GLN A 806 0.22 29.32 -19.97
CA GLN A 806 0.64 30.64 -20.39
C GLN A 806 2.17 30.76 -20.30
N PRO A 807 2.81 31.62 -21.11
CA PRO A 807 4.20 31.95 -20.88
C PRO A 807 4.35 32.71 -19.55
N PRO A 808 5.50 32.60 -18.86
CA PRO A 808 5.76 33.36 -17.64
C PRO A 808 5.66 34.88 -17.88
N PRO A 809 5.18 35.66 -16.90
CA PRO A 809 5.02 37.11 -17.04
C PRO A 809 6.37 37.85 -16.88
N LEU A 810 7.25 37.74 -17.88
CA LEU A 810 8.57 38.38 -17.86
C LEU A 810 8.51 39.88 -18.17
N VAL A 811 9.29 40.66 -17.43
CA VAL A 811 9.50 42.10 -17.69
C VAL A 811 10.55 42.28 -18.79
N GLY A 812 10.23 43.07 -19.82
CA GLY A 812 11.14 43.39 -20.92
C GLY A 812 10.82 42.66 -22.23
N GLN A 813 10.84 43.38 -23.35
CA GLN A 813 10.49 42.82 -24.67
C GLN A 813 11.54 41.83 -25.18
N GLU A 814 12.83 42.13 -24.97
CA GLU A 814 13.95 41.24 -25.34
C GLU A 814 13.84 39.85 -24.69
N HIS A 815 13.45 39.79 -23.42
CA HIS A 815 13.26 38.54 -22.69
C HIS A 815 12.09 37.72 -23.27
N ASN A 816 11.01 38.39 -23.69
CA ASN A 816 9.89 37.70 -24.33
C ASN A 816 10.25 37.16 -25.73
N VAL A 817 11.10 37.86 -26.50
CA VAL A 817 11.61 37.35 -27.78
C VAL A 817 12.53 36.14 -27.56
N ALA A 818 13.46 36.22 -26.62
CA ALA A 818 14.36 35.12 -26.29
C ALA A 818 13.61 33.89 -25.75
N LEU A 819 12.60 34.10 -24.89
CA LEU A 819 11.73 33.02 -24.41
C LEU A 819 10.93 32.37 -25.55
N ALA A 820 10.41 33.16 -26.50
CA ALA A 820 9.73 32.61 -27.67
C ALA A 820 10.67 31.73 -28.53
N GLN A 821 11.93 32.13 -28.67
CA GLN A 821 12.95 31.33 -29.34
C GLN A 821 13.25 30.04 -28.58
N ALA A 822 13.31 30.09 -27.24
CA ALA A 822 13.50 28.90 -26.41
C ALA A 822 12.34 27.89 -26.57
N TYR A 823 11.08 28.36 -26.57
CA TYR A 823 9.92 27.51 -26.89
C TYR A 823 10.01 26.91 -28.29
N ALA A 824 10.41 27.69 -29.29
CA ALA A 824 10.60 27.23 -30.65
C ALA A 824 11.69 26.14 -30.77
N LEU A 825 12.79 26.25 -30.02
CA LEU A 825 13.84 25.22 -29.98
C LEU A 825 13.34 23.89 -29.38
N ARG A 826 12.29 23.96 -28.54
CA ARG A 826 11.57 22.80 -27.99
C ARG A 826 10.38 22.35 -28.85
N GLU A 827 10.21 22.94 -30.03
CA GLU A 827 9.07 22.69 -30.93
C GLU A 827 7.69 23.06 -30.33
N GLU A 828 7.66 23.91 -29.29
CA GLU A 828 6.45 24.43 -28.64
C GLU A 828 5.92 25.69 -29.36
N TRP A 829 5.61 25.56 -30.65
CA TRP A 829 5.32 26.72 -31.53
C TRP A 829 4.15 27.59 -31.06
N LEU A 830 3.11 26.98 -30.49
CA LEU A 830 1.97 27.72 -29.93
C LEU A 830 2.41 28.64 -28.79
N ARG A 831 3.26 28.13 -27.87
CA ARG A 831 3.75 28.93 -26.73
C ARG A 831 4.73 29.99 -27.19
N ALA A 832 5.55 29.71 -28.20
CA ALA A 832 6.39 30.71 -28.86
C ALA A 832 5.54 31.88 -29.40
N LEU A 833 4.45 31.59 -30.12
CA LEU A 833 3.53 32.60 -30.64
C LEU A 833 2.78 33.38 -29.55
N LEU A 834 2.27 32.70 -28.53
CA LEU A 834 1.61 33.34 -27.38
C LEU A 834 2.57 34.30 -26.67
N THR A 835 3.85 33.95 -26.59
CA THR A 835 4.90 34.81 -26.00
C THR A 835 5.15 36.04 -26.88
N LEU A 836 5.29 35.88 -28.21
CA LEU A 836 5.51 37.00 -29.13
C LEU A 836 4.32 37.97 -29.22
N ARG A 837 3.10 37.53 -28.90
CA ARG A 837 1.93 38.42 -28.83
C ARG A 837 2.01 39.44 -27.69
N ARG A 838 2.83 39.19 -26.66
CA ARG A 838 3.06 40.12 -25.55
C ARG A 838 4.09 41.21 -25.86
N VAL A 839 4.73 41.15 -27.03
CA VAL A 839 5.73 42.13 -27.47
C VAL A 839 5.02 43.26 -28.21
N GLU A 840 4.82 44.40 -27.54
CA GLU A 840 4.18 45.59 -28.10
C GLU A 840 5.13 46.41 -28.99
N GLY A 841 4.66 47.00 -30.09
CA GLY A 841 5.52 47.80 -30.97
C GLY A 841 6.54 46.99 -31.78
N ALA A 842 6.20 45.74 -32.10
CA ALA A 842 7.02 44.77 -32.83
C ALA A 842 7.73 45.38 -34.05
N GLY A 843 9.06 45.48 -33.98
CA GLY A 843 9.89 45.77 -35.15
C GLY A 843 9.77 44.65 -36.20
N PRO A 844 10.25 44.87 -37.44
CA PRO A 844 10.09 43.93 -38.55
C PRO A 844 10.53 42.49 -38.22
N GLU A 845 11.58 42.33 -37.41
CA GLU A 845 12.14 41.04 -37.02
C GLU A 845 11.16 40.18 -36.21
N VAL A 846 10.35 40.79 -35.33
CA VAL A 846 9.37 40.07 -34.50
C VAL A 846 8.19 39.59 -35.35
N GLU A 847 7.77 40.37 -36.35
CA GLU A 847 6.72 39.95 -37.28
C GLU A 847 7.20 38.81 -38.19
N VAL A 848 8.47 38.80 -38.61
CA VAL A 848 9.06 37.67 -39.33
C VAL A 848 9.07 36.41 -38.46
N LEU A 849 9.47 36.51 -37.19
CA LEU A 849 9.42 35.38 -36.26
C LEU A 849 8.00 34.87 -36.03
N ARG A 850 7.03 35.78 -35.90
CA ARG A 850 5.60 35.41 -35.76
C ARG A 850 5.12 34.66 -36.98
N GLY A 851 5.33 35.18 -38.19
CA GLY A 851 4.96 34.49 -39.43
C GLY A 851 5.64 33.13 -39.58
N TYR A 852 6.92 33.03 -39.20
CA TYR A 852 7.67 31.78 -39.23
C TYR A 852 7.10 30.74 -38.26
N TYR A 853 6.87 31.10 -36.98
CA TYR A 853 6.30 30.17 -36.00
C TYR A 853 4.83 29.85 -36.30
N GLU A 854 4.06 30.76 -36.89
CA GLU A 854 2.70 30.47 -37.38
C GLU A 854 2.73 29.43 -38.50
N GLN A 855 3.68 29.52 -39.42
CA GLN A 855 3.87 28.52 -40.45
C GLN A 855 4.25 27.16 -39.84
N MET A 856 5.22 27.13 -38.91
CA MET A 856 5.63 25.88 -38.24
C MET A 856 4.48 25.24 -37.46
N LEU A 857 3.69 26.05 -36.75
CA LEU A 857 2.50 25.57 -36.04
C LEU A 857 1.46 25.00 -37.01
N ARG A 858 1.21 25.68 -38.14
CA ARG A 858 0.31 25.15 -39.19
C ARG A 858 0.81 23.84 -39.76
N GLU A 859 2.11 23.72 -40.03
CA GLU A 859 2.72 22.48 -40.50
C GLU A 859 2.54 21.34 -39.48
N GLN A 860 2.73 21.61 -38.19
CA GLN A 860 2.49 20.65 -37.11
C GLN A 860 1.00 20.23 -37.03
N LEU A 861 0.09 21.16 -37.28
CA LEU A 861 -1.36 20.92 -37.28
C LEU A 861 -1.91 20.38 -38.62
N GLY A 862 -1.07 20.21 -39.64
CA GLY A 862 -1.50 19.77 -40.97
C GLY A 862 -2.39 20.77 -41.72
N LEU A 863 -2.30 22.05 -41.39
CA LEU A 863 -3.07 23.14 -41.99
C LEU A 863 -2.37 23.69 -43.24
N PRO A 864 -3.11 24.23 -44.23
CA PRO A 864 -2.51 24.87 -45.39
C PRO A 864 -1.69 26.13 -45.01
N PRO A 865 -0.67 26.48 -45.80
CA PRO A 865 0.14 27.68 -45.57
C PRO A 865 -0.74 28.94 -45.44
N ALA A 866 -0.28 29.94 -44.70
CA ALA A 866 -0.96 31.23 -44.66
C ALA A 866 -1.00 31.83 -46.08
N GLU A 867 -2.17 32.22 -46.56
CA GLU A 867 -2.29 32.96 -47.82
C GLU A 867 -1.68 34.34 -47.60
N ASP A 868 -0.62 34.66 -48.35
CA ASP A 868 -0.01 35.99 -48.35
C ASP A 868 -1.04 37.03 -48.81
N GLY A 869 -1.63 37.76 -47.86
CA GLY A 869 -2.33 39.00 -48.13
C GLY A 869 -1.34 40.02 -48.67
N GLY A 870 -1.54 40.46 -49.91
CA GLY A 870 -0.55 41.24 -50.67
C GLY A 870 0.03 42.46 -49.94
N GLY A 871 1.35 42.56 -49.97
CA GLY A 871 2.13 43.71 -49.53
C GLY A 871 3.62 43.49 -49.79
N GLU A 872 4.22 44.38 -50.57
CA GLU A 872 5.57 44.41 -51.13
C GLU A 872 6.74 43.90 -50.26
N THR A 873 7.56 43.04 -50.88
CA THR A 873 9.02 42.83 -50.75
C THR A 873 9.69 43.27 -49.43
N ALA A 874 10.01 42.28 -48.58
CA ALA A 874 11.19 42.32 -47.71
C ALA A 874 12.09 41.11 -48.01
N THR A 875 13.36 41.39 -48.26
CA THR A 875 14.40 40.50 -48.75
C THR A 875 14.77 39.42 -47.74
N ASN A 876 14.79 38.18 -48.23
CA ASN A 876 15.22 36.96 -47.54
C ASN A 876 16.70 37.04 -47.11
N PRO A 877 17.06 37.02 -45.80
CA PRO A 877 18.43 36.84 -45.40
C PRO A 877 18.81 35.37 -45.50
N SER A 878 19.51 35.04 -46.60
CA SER A 878 20.51 33.96 -46.72
C SER A 878 20.24 32.61 -46.03
N ARG A 879 19.74 31.66 -46.82
CA ARG A 879 19.72 30.19 -46.59
C ARG A 879 21.11 29.50 -46.48
N SER A 880 22.19 30.17 -46.08
CA SER A 880 23.55 29.59 -46.19
C SER A 880 24.28 29.23 -44.88
N CYS A 881 23.75 29.50 -43.69
CA CYS A 881 24.38 29.06 -42.44
C CYS A 881 23.35 28.35 -41.56
N LEU A 882 23.30 27.01 -41.61
CA LEU A 882 22.74 26.08 -40.59
C LEU A 882 22.46 24.66 -41.15
N ARG A 883 23.07 24.28 -42.29
CA ARG A 883 23.23 22.85 -42.63
C ARG A 883 24.47 22.28 -41.95
N ARG A 884 24.37 21.94 -40.66
CA ARG A 884 25.18 20.90 -40.02
C ARG A 884 24.49 20.47 -38.71
N HIS A 885 24.36 19.15 -38.57
CA HIS A 885 23.69 18.41 -37.48
C HIS A 885 22.16 18.30 -37.49
N ARG A 886 21.64 17.41 -38.36
CA ARG A 886 20.49 16.56 -38.03
C ARG A 886 21.00 15.17 -37.64
N PRO A 887 20.72 14.64 -36.44
CA PRO A 887 20.68 13.20 -36.22
C PRO A 887 19.28 12.69 -36.57
N HIS A 888 19.20 11.79 -37.55
CA HIS A 888 17.97 11.07 -37.88
C HIS A 888 17.57 10.11 -36.75
N ARG A 889 16.48 10.39 -36.03
CA ARG A 889 15.69 9.34 -35.36
C ARG A 889 14.53 8.96 -36.27
N ARG A 890 14.59 7.76 -36.86
CA ARG A 890 13.49 7.12 -37.58
C ARG A 890 12.48 6.57 -36.56
N ARG A 891 11.25 7.10 -36.54
CA ARG A 891 10.07 6.37 -36.03
C ARG A 891 9.47 5.56 -37.19
N PRO A 892 9.26 4.23 -37.09
CA PRO A 892 8.56 3.47 -38.11
C PRO A 892 7.04 3.53 -37.88
N ALA A 893 6.31 4.06 -38.85
CA ALA A 893 4.85 3.96 -38.92
C ALA A 893 4.44 2.64 -39.59
N LEU A 894 3.51 1.90 -38.97
CA LEU A 894 2.92 0.68 -39.52
C LEU A 894 1.40 0.70 -39.34
N GLN A 895 0.69 0.99 -40.43
CA GLN A 895 -0.70 0.63 -40.73
C GLN A 895 -0.76 0.42 -42.25
N SER A 896 -1.52 -0.48 -42.88
CA SER A 896 -2.27 -1.66 -42.48
C SER A 896 -2.65 -2.42 -43.79
N ARG A 897 -2.92 -3.74 -43.69
CA ARG A 897 -3.76 -4.58 -44.59
C ARG A 897 -3.32 -4.86 -46.04
N ARG A 898 -2.94 -6.12 -46.34
CA ARG A 898 -3.77 -7.16 -47.02
C ARG A 898 -2.92 -8.43 -47.39
N ARG A 899 -3.47 -9.60 -47.07
CA ARG A 899 -3.06 -10.99 -47.46
C ARG A 899 -3.35 -11.28 -48.96
N PRO A 900 -3.13 -12.50 -49.51
CA PRO A 900 -1.98 -13.42 -49.45
C PRO A 900 -1.63 -14.03 -50.85
N GLN A 901 -0.43 -14.59 -51.03
CA GLN A 901 0.00 -15.63 -52.00
C GLN A 901 1.51 -15.80 -51.78
N GLY A 902 2.19 -16.95 -51.73
CA GLY A 902 1.92 -18.31 -52.15
C GLY A 902 3.27 -18.91 -52.59
N ARG A 903 3.79 -19.88 -51.83
CA ARG A 903 4.77 -20.92 -52.20
C ARG A 903 6.28 -20.60 -52.40
N SER A 904 7.03 -21.50 -51.74
CA SER A 904 8.25 -22.23 -52.14
C SER A 904 9.62 -21.54 -52.18
N ALA A 905 10.46 -22.01 -51.26
CA ALA A 905 11.89 -22.35 -51.34
C ALA A 905 12.63 -22.11 -52.68
N TRP A 906 13.87 -21.58 -52.60
CA TRP A 906 15.11 -22.27 -52.97
C TRP A 906 16.34 -21.33 -52.85
N ARG A 907 17.39 -21.83 -52.17
CA ARG A 907 18.85 -21.67 -52.37
C ARG A 907 19.53 -20.30 -52.55
N ARG A 908 20.61 -20.10 -51.75
CA ARG A 908 21.79 -19.24 -52.00
C ARG A 908 22.44 -19.55 -53.37
N PRO A 909 23.25 -18.64 -53.95
CA PRO A 909 24.70 -18.68 -53.66
C PRO A 909 25.42 -17.32 -53.60
N SER A 910 26.54 -17.40 -52.87
CA SER A 910 27.78 -16.62 -52.85
C SER A 910 28.18 -15.76 -54.07
N CYS A 911 28.89 -14.66 -53.78
CA CYS A 911 30.06 -14.23 -54.56
C CYS A 911 31.19 -13.80 -53.62
N ALA A 912 32.33 -14.45 -53.76
CA ALA A 912 33.61 -14.11 -53.16
C ALA A 912 34.55 -13.58 -54.25
N ARG A 913 35.51 -12.72 -53.90
CA ARG A 913 36.85 -12.69 -54.50
C ARG A 913 37.87 -12.04 -53.55
N SER A 914 38.98 -12.75 -53.41
CA SER A 914 40.15 -12.65 -52.52
C SER A 914 41.26 -11.74 -53.12
N PRO A 915 42.57 -11.84 -52.80
CA PRO A 915 43.30 -12.49 -51.67
C PRO A 915 44.46 -11.65 -51.06
N GLY A 916 45.09 -12.14 -49.98
CA GLY A 916 46.47 -11.75 -49.62
C GLY A 916 47.02 -12.31 -48.29
N GLY A 917 47.75 -13.45 -48.35
CA GLY A 917 48.84 -13.91 -47.44
C GLY A 917 48.51 -14.24 -45.96
N SER A 918 48.42 -15.51 -45.52
CA SER A 918 49.51 -16.43 -45.09
C SER A 918 50.32 -15.87 -43.90
N ARG A 919 50.51 -16.48 -42.71
CA ARG A 919 50.63 -17.88 -42.24
C ARG A 919 50.45 -17.89 -40.69
N ALA A 920 49.67 -18.82 -40.14
CA ALA A 920 50.11 -19.95 -39.27
C ALA A 920 49.77 -19.81 -37.76
N SER A 921 48.68 -20.53 -37.43
CA SER A 921 48.21 -21.28 -36.25
C SER A 921 49.21 -21.75 -35.16
N PRO A 922 48.80 -22.48 -34.07
CA PRO A 922 47.44 -22.84 -33.60
C PRO A 922 47.19 -22.80 -32.05
N HIS A 923 45.91 -22.61 -31.65
CA HIS A 923 45.11 -23.29 -30.58
C HIS A 923 45.65 -23.51 -29.13
N PRO A 924 44.79 -23.90 -28.14
CA PRO A 924 43.59 -23.21 -27.63
C PRO A 924 43.49 -23.27 -26.08
N ARG A 925 42.67 -22.40 -25.47
CA ARG A 925 41.67 -22.74 -24.44
C ARG A 925 40.82 -21.52 -24.11
#